data_AF-A0A1E7FI90-F1
#
_entry.id   AF-A0A1E7FI90-F1
#
_cell.length_a   1.000
_cell.length_b   1.000
_cell.length_c   1.000
_cell.angle_alpha   90.00
_cell.angle_beta   90.00
_cell.angle_gamma   90.00
#
_symmetry.space_group_name_H-M   'P 1'
#
loop_
_entity.id
_entity.type
_entity.pdbx_description
1 polymer ?
#
loop_
_entity_poly.entity_id
_entity_poly.type
_entity_poly.pdbx_seq_one_letter_code
_entity_poly.pdbx_strand_id
1 'polypeptide(L)'
;MSSQKTEEAAVTAAATATATATATATATATATATATKITPMNTRMCLLRTMSRMSLLRTIAAILIFRTLYLSAMAISCHLIPDHNPGNGVLRFEMRLDNVDECFCIRGHACDKMIKYKNRQESKNETKKCAIRSYPSSSSDSLLSNRDGNFVRTSSFIPTTVWKFFLEPLTKWDAARFLNLAVNPSLRDPPKTLTTMMTTTNTASPVISWETSEQAHAFFPLFPWILRQFSLFLYYALPSQLLPPTFETLVVLSGLLFNNFVCLIVATMALYDLTILLMTRKEHPITRLQQEQQQQQQQQENSNHCVATVVCLVFGIFNPAIVFFATNYSESFFAATTFVGHICIERSTKNHKNVLWWLMGICCWMIGSYTRSNGTLHCLWLLQHGLARIILVLRNRSIHQQSKTTATNLAFLFRTIMIGIQSIVGAIFVALPVRYHDLKGWERHCVDATEVRPEWCSNNNEGSSVLNSPFSLYSHIQGKHWNVGFFRYYEWKQIPNFLLAAPILLLSAAGVYRWIYWSLVTDYGRGKIPSSYKMILFGWPLHALSESVSCNGGVTDSKIIVDSSTPPSMSNINSTNEIVLSLSSRDLLVKNGRLLGHFAILAILTLIGLVIAHVQISTRMICSTSPAIIWSISFCLLKPSEKEGSISRLSQLVWLYVILYMLLGVILHVNFLPWT
;
A
#
# COMPACT_ATOMS: atom_id res chain seq x y z
N MET A 1 67.43 24.01 38.48
CA MET A 1 66.31 23.35 39.20
C MET A 1 65.02 24.13 38.93
N SER A 2 64.37 23.90 37.77
CA SER A 2 62.94 24.18 37.51
C SER A 2 62.61 23.84 36.02
N SER A 3 62.99 22.65 35.55
CA SER A 3 62.69 22.25 34.16
C SER A 3 62.51 20.73 34.07
N GLN A 4 61.58 20.21 34.87
CA GLN A 4 61.29 18.77 34.88
C GLN A 4 59.88 18.46 35.45
N LYS A 5 58.90 19.34 35.21
CA LYS A 5 57.51 19.13 35.66
C LYS A 5 56.41 19.49 34.65
N THR A 6 56.76 19.74 33.39
CA THR A 6 55.78 20.10 32.34
C THR A 6 55.84 19.22 31.10
N GLU A 7 56.62 18.13 31.10
CA GLU A 7 56.66 17.14 30.02
C GLU A 7 56.03 15.77 30.41
N GLU A 8 55.80 15.51 31.71
CA GLU A 8 55.14 14.29 32.21
C GLU A 8 53.59 14.32 32.11
N ALA A 9 53.00 15.49 31.84
CA ALA A 9 51.55 15.61 31.65
C ALA A 9 51.10 15.31 30.19
N ALA A 10 52.02 15.32 29.22
CA ALA A 10 51.70 15.16 27.80
C ALA A 10 51.77 13.70 27.31
N VAL A 11 52.48 12.81 28.02
CA VAL A 11 52.57 11.37 27.65
C VAL A 11 51.45 10.54 28.31
N THR A 12 50.87 11.03 29.41
CA THR A 12 49.85 10.29 30.19
C THR A 12 48.44 10.43 29.59
N ALA A 13 48.18 11.46 28.79
CA ALA A 13 46.90 11.67 28.10
C ALA A 13 46.81 10.94 26.74
N ALA A 14 47.95 10.60 26.13
CA ALA A 14 47.99 9.84 24.86
C ALA A 14 47.79 8.32 25.07
N ALA A 15 48.04 7.79 26.27
CA ALA A 15 47.85 6.38 26.60
C ALA A 15 46.41 6.01 27.04
N THR A 16 45.60 7.00 27.45
CA THR A 16 44.22 6.77 27.91
C THR A 16 43.19 6.80 26.76
N ALA A 17 43.52 7.45 25.64
CA ALA A 17 42.64 7.53 24.46
C ALA A 17 42.75 6.30 23.52
N THR A 18 43.87 5.57 23.54
CA THR A 18 44.02 4.30 22.80
C THR A 18 43.48 3.10 23.58
N ALA A 19 43.42 3.17 24.92
CA ALA A 19 42.88 2.09 25.76
C ALA A 19 41.33 1.99 25.71
N THR A 20 40.62 3.08 25.39
CA THR A 20 39.15 3.08 25.27
C THR A 20 38.64 2.63 23.90
N ALA A 21 39.50 2.61 22.87
CA ALA A 21 39.16 2.10 21.54
C ALA A 21 39.35 0.57 21.41
N THR A 22 40.21 -0.05 22.21
CA THR A 22 40.39 -1.51 22.26
C THR A 22 39.48 -2.22 23.28
N ALA A 23 38.93 -1.52 24.29
CA ALA A 23 37.99 -2.11 25.25
C ALA A 23 36.60 -2.42 24.63
N THR A 24 36.17 -1.64 23.63
CA THR A 24 34.90 -1.85 22.89
C THR A 24 35.01 -2.91 21.79
N ALA A 25 36.23 -3.24 21.34
CA ALA A 25 36.48 -4.29 20.35
C ALA A 25 36.68 -5.69 20.97
N THR A 26 36.90 -5.78 22.29
CA THR A 26 37.17 -7.07 22.97
C THR A 26 35.99 -7.57 23.81
N ALA A 27 35.02 -6.71 24.16
CA ALA A 27 33.77 -7.12 24.83
C ALA A 27 32.80 -7.91 23.91
N THR A 28 33.06 -7.92 22.61
CA THR A 28 32.29 -8.68 21.60
C THR A 28 32.88 -10.05 21.26
N ALA A 29 34.02 -10.44 21.86
CA ALA A 29 34.74 -11.68 21.50
C ALA A 29 34.90 -12.71 22.65
N THR A 30 34.59 -12.40 23.90
CA THR A 30 34.79 -13.32 25.05
C THR A 30 33.54 -13.48 25.92
N ALA A 31 32.44 -13.93 25.33
CA ALA A 31 31.31 -14.52 26.04
C ALA A 31 30.97 -15.92 25.50
N THR A 32 32.01 -16.66 25.11
CA THR A 32 31.94 -18.03 24.57
C THR A 32 32.94 -18.93 25.29
N ALA A 33 32.71 -19.23 26.57
CA ALA A 33 33.31 -20.40 27.24
C ALA A 33 32.72 -20.65 28.65
N THR A 34 31.44 -20.97 28.76
CA THR A 34 30.94 -21.86 29.82
C THR A 34 29.76 -22.64 29.24
N ALA A 35 30.11 -23.78 28.63
CA ALA A 35 29.17 -24.69 28.01
C ALA A 35 28.33 -25.40 29.09
N THR A 36 27.17 -24.84 29.40
CA THR A 36 25.99 -25.67 29.65
C THR A 36 25.37 -25.94 28.28
N LYS A 37 25.15 -27.22 27.95
CA LYS A 37 24.53 -27.66 26.70
C LYS A 37 23.13 -27.04 26.55
N ILE A 38 23.06 -25.87 25.92
CA ILE A 38 21.82 -25.25 25.47
C ILE A 38 21.61 -25.72 24.04
N THR A 39 20.61 -26.58 23.85
CA THR A 39 20.19 -27.08 22.55
C THR A 39 19.68 -25.94 21.64
N PRO A 40 19.86 -26.03 20.31
CA PRO A 40 19.51 -24.98 19.34
C PRO A 40 17.99 -24.70 19.23
N MET A 41 17.15 -25.53 19.86
CA MET A 41 15.72 -25.28 20.05
C MET A 41 15.45 -24.03 20.91
N ASN A 42 16.37 -23.68 21.83
CA ASN A 42 16.23 -22.53 22.72
C ASN A 42 16.48 -21.19 22.02
N THR A 43 17.27 -21.09 20.96
CA THR A 43 17.55 -19.80 20.29
C THR A 43 16.38 -19.31 19.43
N ARG A 44 15.60 -20.22 18.83
CA ARG A 44 14.36 -19.90 18.10
C ARG A 44 13.21 -19.54 19.03
N MET A 45 13.06 -20.30 20.12
CA MET A 45 12.16 -19.92 21.21
C MET A 45 12.62 -18.62 21.88
N CYS A 46 13.94 -18.33 21.92
CA CYS A 46 14.47 -17.08 22.44
C CYS A 46 14.14 -15.91 21.51
N LEU A 47 14.36 -16.02 20.19
CA LEU A 47 13.98 -14.98 19.22
C LEU A 47 12.46 -14.72 19.22
N LEU A 48 11.66 -15.78 19.16
CA LEU A 48 10.19 -15.72 19.29
C LEU A 48 9.75 -15.24 20.69
N ARG A 49 10.49 -15.51 21.77
CA ARG A 49 10.26 -14.95 23.12
C ARG A 49 10.63 -13.47 23.23
N THR A 50 11.75 -13.03 22.65
CA THR A 50 12.13 -11.62 22.58
C THR A 50 11.12 -10.83 21.75
N MET A 51 10.62 -11.41 20.64
CA MET A 51 9.58 -10.81 19.80
C MET A 51 8.20 -10.84 20.47
N SER A 52 7.85 -11.90 21.19
CA SER A 52 6.67 -11.96 22.08
C SER A 52 6.71 -10.90 23.19
N ARG A 53 7.89 -10.39 23.56
CA ARG A 53 8.10 -9.33 24.55
C ARG A 53 8.24 -7.93 23.93
N MET A 54 8.30 -7.79 22.60
CA MET A 54 8.29 -6.48 21.97
C MET A 54 6.86 -5.94 22.01
N SER A 55 6.64 -4.88 22.78
CA SER A 55 5.39 -4.14 22.68
C SER A 55 5.23 -3.60 21.26
N LEU A 56 3.98 -3.50 20.78
CA LEU A 56 3.66 -2.92 19.46
C LEU A 56 4.36 -1.56 19.26
N LEU A 57 4.51 -0.77 20.32
CA LEU A 57 5.23 0.50 20.32
C LEU A 57 6.72 0.34 19.94
N ARG A 58 7.42 -0.67 20.48
CA ARG A 58 8.82 -0.95 20.11
C ARG A 58 8.94 -1.39 18.65
N THR A 59 7.98 -2.16 18.16
CA THR A 59 7.92 -2.56 16.74
C THR A 59 7.75 -1.34 15.84
N ILE A 60 6.82 -0.44 16.16
CA ILE A 60 6.60 0.80 15.41
C ILE A 60 7.86 1.67 15.45
N ALA A 61 8.49 1.83 16.63
CA ALA A 61 9.73 2.58 16.76
C ALA A 61 10.86 1.99 15.89
N ALA A 62 11.02 0.66 15.87
CA ALA A 62 12.00 0.00 15.01
C ALA A 62 11.72 0.23 13.51
N ILE A 63 10.45 0.19 13.09
CA ILE A 63 10.04 0.48 11.70
C ILE A 63 10.37 1.94 11.33
N LEU A 64 10.08 2.91 12.21
CA LEU A 64 10.36 4.32 11.94
C LEU A 64 11.86 4.62 11.92
N ILE A 65 12.65 4.05 12.84
CA ILE A 65 14.11 4.18 12.84
C ILE A 65 14.67 3.62 11.54
N PHE A 66 14.27 2.40 11.17
CA PHE A 66 14.68 1.80 9.91
C PHE A 66 14.29 2.68 8.71
N ARG A 67 13.07 3.24 8.73
CA ARG A 67 12.59 4.10 7.64
C ARG A 67 13.45 5.35 7.46
N THR A 68 13.83 6.00 8.55
CA THR A 68 14.73 7.15 8.52
C THR A 68 16.12 6.78 7.99
N LEU A 69 16.66 5.62 8.38
CA LEU A 69 17.93 5.11 7.85
C LEU A 69 17.84 4.81 6.35
N TYR A 70 16.74 4.20 5.91
CA TYR A 70 16.50 3.90 4.50
C TYR A 70 16.41 5.17 3.64
N LEU A 71 15.67 6.19 4.09
CA LEU A 71 15.58 7.49 3.42
C LEU A 71 16.95 8.21 3.39
N SER A 72 17.74 8.09 4.46
CA SER A 72 19.10 8.64 4.50
C SER A 72 20.03 7.94 3.50
N ALA A 73 19.93 6.61 3.38
CA ALA A 73 20.67 5.85 2.38
C ALA A 73 20.27 6.23 0.94
N MET A 74 18.99 6.50 0.70
CA MET A 74 18.49 7.03 -0.58
C MET A 74 19.08 8.40 -0.91
N ALA A 75 19.13 9.31 0.08
CA ALA A 75 19.76 10.63 -0.08
C ALA A 75 21.26 10.48 -0.42
N ILE A 76 21.99 9.66 0.34
CA ILE A 76 23.41 9.40 0.08
C ILE A 76 23.61 8.83 -1.34
N SER A 77 22.82 7.83 -1.73
CA SER A 77 22.89 7.19 -3.04
C SER A 77 22.67 8.19 -4.18
N CYS A 78 21.66 9.06 -4.07
CA CYS A 78 21.33 10.08 -5.07
C CYS A 78 22.44 11.12 -5.29
N HIS A 79 23.28 11.37 -4.29
CA HIS A 79 24.37 12.35 -4.36
C HIS A 79 25.74 11.72 -4.66
N LEU A 80 25.92 10.42 -4.39
CA LEU A 80 27.16 9.69 -4.69
C LEU A 80 27.17 9.13 -6.12
N ILE A 81 26.02 8.72 -6.64
CA ILE A 81 25.91 8.07 -7.94
C ILE A 81 25.41 9.10 -8.95
N PRO A 82 26.06 9.27 -10.11
CA PRO A 82 25.58 10.18 -11.14
C PRO A 82 24.19 9.78 -11.65
N ASP A 83 23.30 10.75 -11.79
CA ASP A 83 21.97 10.55 -12.39
C ASP A 83 22.12 9.95 -13.80
N HIS A 84 21.48 8.81 -14.03
CA HIS A 84 21.28 8.30 -15.38
C HIS A 84 20.38 9.27 -16.16
N ASN A 85 20.61 9.47 -17.45
CA ASN A 85 19.70 10.28 -18.27
C ASN A 85 18.50 9.41 -18.69
N PRO A 86 17.30 9.61 -18.12
CA PRO A 86 16.15 8.77 -18.44
C PRO A 86 15.48 9.14 -19.78
N GLY A 87 16.05 10.10 -20.51
CA GLY A 87 15.51 10.63 -21.76
C GLY A 87 14.59 11.84 -21.58
N ASN A 88 14.28 12.51 -22.69
CA ASN A 88 13.54 13.78 -22.70
C ASN A 88 12.05 13.65 -22.35
N GLY A 89 11.51 12.42 -22.36
CA GLY A 89 10.09 12.16 -22.06
C GLY A 89 9.76 11.98 -20.56
N VAL A 90 10.77 11.97 -19.68
CA VAL A 90 10.56 11.80 -18.24
C VAL A 90 10.35 13.15 -17.57
N LEU A 91 9.15 13.34 -17.01
CA LEU A 91 8.80 14.55 -16.26
C LEU A 91 9.68 14.69 -15.03
N ARG A 92 10.27 15.87 -14.85
CA ARG A 92 11.05 16.23 -13.67
C ARG A 92 10.26 17.19 -12.77
N PHE A 93 10.59 17.19 -11.48
CA PHE A 93 10.03 18.13 -10.53
C PHE A 93 11.13 19.03 -9.98
N GLU A 94 10.95 20.34 -10.14
CA GLU A 94 11.92 21.33 -9.70
C GLU A 94 11.53 21.89 -8.33
N MET A 95 12.38 21.67 -7.32
CA MET A 95 12.20 22.21 -5.96
C MET A 95 12.47 23.72 -5.86
N ARG A 96 13.15 24.30 -6.87
CA ARG A 96 13.46 25.75 -6.99
C ARG A 96 14.27 26.29 -5.80
N LEU A 97 15.33 25.58 -5.43
CA LEU A 97 16.21 25.93 -4.30
C LEU A 97 17.40 26.81 -4.70
N ASP A 98 17.60 27.07 -6.00
CA ASP A 98 18.72 27.88 -6.51
C ASP A 98 18.35 29.39 -6.52
N ASN A 99 19.24 30.27 -6.07
CA ASN A 99 19.11 31.76 -6.06
C ASN A 99 17.94 32.36 -5.22
N VAL A 100 17.68 31.83 -4.02
CA VAL A 100 16.55 32.24 -3.16
C VAL A 100 16.85 33.48 -2.29
N ASP A 101 16.34 34.66 -2.68
CA ASP A 101 16.52 35.92 -1.90
C ASP A 101 15.35 36.29 -0.98
N GLU A 102 14.20 35.58 -0.97
CA GLU A 102 13.08 35.50 0.02
C GLU A 102 11.82 34.93 -0.70
N CYS A 103 11.23 33.79 -0.29
CA CYS A 103 10.06 33.20 -0.97
C CYS A 103 9.21 32.27 -0.07
N PHE A 104 7.90 32.20 -0.36
CA PHE A 104 6.97 31.07 -0.24
C PHE A 104 5.67 31.57 -0.86
N CYS A 105 5.07 30.99 -1.91
CA CYS A 105 3.81 31.57 -2.36
C CYS A 105 2.87 30.78 -3.28
N ILE A 106 1.61 31.26 -3.25
CA ILE A 106 0.52 31.14 -4.25
C ILE A 106 -0.30 32.45 -4.07
N ARG A 107 -0.58 33.30 -5.08
CA ARG A 107 -1.38 33.01 -6.28
C ARG A 107 -0.68 33.46 -7.56
N GLY A 108 -0.36 32.48 -8.40
CA GLY A 108 0.44 32.58 -9.61
C GLY A 108 1.69 31.68 -9.61
N HIS A 109 2.23 31.34 -8.43
CA HIS A 109 3.41 30.47 -8.19
C HIS A 109 4.76 31.02 -8.70
N ALA A 110 5.89 30.41 -8.32
CA ALA A 110 7.28 30.90 -8.47
C ALA A 110 7.59 32.33 -7.97
N CYS A 111 8.65 32.44 -7.17
CA CYS A 111 9.26 33.72 -6.83
C CYS A 111 10.29 34.11 -7.90
N ASP A 112 9.83 34.58 -9.06
CA ASP A 112 10.73 34.99 -10.14
C ASP A 112 11.27 36.41 -9.90
N LYS A 113 12.60 36.57 -9.87
CA LYS A 113 13.28 37.89 -9.84
C LYS A 113 13.15 38.67 -11.16
N MET A 114 12.62 38.05 -12.22
CA MET A 114 12.80 38.45 -13.62
C MET A 114 11.50 38.84 -14.36
N ILE A 115 10.48 39.42 -13.68
CA ILE A 115 9.51 40.28 -14.40
C ILE A 115 10.07 41.70 -14.42
N LYS A 116 11.22 41.86 -15.07
CA LYS A 116 11.66 43.15 -15.62
C LYS A 116 11.60 42.98 -17.11
N TYR A 117 10.50 43.36 -17.75
CA TYR A 117 10.41 43.91 -19.12
C TYR A 117 8.94 43.96 -19.55
N LYS A 118 8.23 45.04 -19.17
CA LYS A 118 7.51 45.88 -20.15
C LYS A 118 6.89 47.17 -19.65
N ASN A 119 6.94 47.54 -18.37
CA ASN A 119 6.51 48.88 -17.94
C ASN A 119 7.63 49.57 -17.19
N ARG A 120 8.53 50.21 -17.96
CA ARG A 120 9.57 51.09 -17.43
C ARG A 120 9.02 52.50 -17.34
N GLN A 121 8.01 52.68 -16.49
CA GLN A 121 7.66 53.95 -15.85
C GLN A 121 6.68 53.62 -14.72
N GLU A 122 6.98 54.15 -13.54
CA GLU A 122 6.22 54.10 -12.29
C GLU A 122 6.50 52.96 -11.29
N SER A 123 6.74 53.42 -10.05
CA SER A 123 6.87 52.72 -8.77
C SER A 123 8.27 52.28 -8.29
N LYS A 124 8.80 53.09 -7.37
CA LYS A 124 9.96 52.85 -6.49
C LYS A 124 9.67 51.89 -5.31
N ASN A 125 8.65 51.03 -5.38
CA ASN A 125 8.39 50.00 -4.37
C ASN A 125 8.23 48.62 -5.05
N GLU A 126 9.35 47.93 -5.33
CA GLU A 126 9.33 46.56 -5.87
C GLU A 126 8.88 45.56 -4.78
N THR A 127 7.57 45.32 -4.69
CA THR A 127 7.00 44.20 -3.94
C THR A 127 7.19 42.91 -4.76
N LYS A 128 7.88 41.90 -4.21
CA LYS A 128 8.04 40.57 -4.81
C LYS A 128 6.65 39.96 -5.07
N LYS A 129 6.29 39.71 -6.34
CA LYS A 129 5.01 39.10 -6.76
C LYS A 129 5.22 37.68 -7.29
N CYS A 130 4.26 36.80 -7.03
CA CYS A 130 4.21 35.44 -7.58
C CYS A 130 3.83 35.46 -9.06
N ALA A 131 4.50 34.67 -9.89
CA ALA A 131 4.30 34.62 -11.34
C ALA A 131 4.21 33.20 -11.94
N ILE A 132 3.11 32.89 -12.64
CA ILE A 132 3.01 31.64 -13.41
C ILE A 132 4.06 31.74 -14.51
N ARG A 133 5.08 30.87 -14.50
CA ARG A 133 5.91 30.72 -15.70
C ARG A 133 5.05 30.08 -16.78
N SER A 134 4.53 30.91 -17.68
CA SER A 134 4.09 30.43 -18.99
C SER A 134 5.30 29.77 -19.66
N TYR A 135 5.16 28.52 -20.06
CA TYR A 135 5.90 28.04 -21.23
C TYR A 135 5.65 29.05 -22.37
N PRO A 136 6.62 29.28 -23.28
CA PRO A 136 6.60 30.44 -24.17
C PRO A 136 5.35 30.42 -25.05
N SER A 137 4.31 31.10 -24.60
CA SER A 137 3.16 31.48 -25.39
C SER A 137 2.78 32.87 -24.92
N SER A 138 2.99 33.80 -25.84
CA SER A 138 2.79 35.22 -25.70
C SER A 138 1.40 35.59 -25.19
N SER A 139 1.43 36.51 -24.22
CA SER A 139 0.46 37.56 -23.90
C SER A 139 -0.94 37.18 -23.40
N SER A 140 -1.22 37.82 -22.26
CA SER A 140 -2.50 38.28 -21.74
C SER A 140 -3.58 37.23 -21.51
N ASP A 141 -3.81 36.89 -20.25
CA ASP A 141 -5.06 37.37 -19.65
C ASP A 141 -4.99 37.46 -18.12
N SER A 142 -5.15 38.70 -17.68
CA SER A 142 -5.69 39.11 -16.40
C SER A 142 -7.14 38.67 -16.26
N LEU A 143 -7.52 38.33 -15.02
CA LEU A 143 -8.87 38.19 -14.46
C LEU A 143 -9.22 36.75 -14.09
N LEU A 144 -9.02 36.42 -12.81
CA LEU A 144 -10.06 35.84 -11.96
C LEU A 144 -9.65 35.87 -10.47
N SER A 145 -10.37 36.73 -9.75
CA SER A 145 -10.75 36.64 -8.32
C SER A 145 -9.66 36.84 -7.25
N ASN A 146 -9.62 38.08 -6.76
CA ASN A 146 -9.16 38.52 -5.44
C ASN A 146 -9.79 37.73 -4.28
N ARG A 147 -8.96 37.24 -3.37
CA ARG A 147 -9.14 37.25 -1.91
C ARG A 147 -7.76 37.04 -1.26
N ASP A 148 -7.52 37.74 -0.16
CA ASP A 148 -6.23 38.28 0.29
C ASP A 148 -5.13 37.27 0.66
N GLY A 149 -3.86 37.69 0.49
CA GLY A 149 -2.69 37.00 1.06
C GLY A 149 -1.34 37.44 0.46
N ASN A 150 -0.79 38.58 0.89
CA ASN A 150 0.64 38.93 0.68
C ASN A 150 1.51 38.19 1.71
N PHE A 151 2.61 37.53 1.31
CA PHE A 151 3.56 36.96 2.29
C PHE A 151 5.03 37.02 1.82
N VAL A 152 5.88 37.61 2.69
CA VAL A 152 7.35 37.79 2.56
C VAL A 152 8.03 37.29 3.86
N ARG A 153 9.32 36.90 3.76
CA ARG A 153 10.18 35.86 4.43
C ARG A 153 10.14 35.68 5.96
N THR A 154 10.60 34.48 6.36
CA THR A 154 11.61 34.33 7.44
C THR A 154 12.74 33.41 6.96
N SER A 155 13.97 33.66 7.43
CA SER A 155 15.14 32.82 7.16
C SER A 155 14.92 31.41 7.72
N SER A 156 14.90 30.39 6.85
CA SER A 156 14.92 28.99 7.29
C SER A 156 16.20 28.74 8.09
N PHE A 157 16.07 28.10 9.26
CA PHE A 157 17.20 27.66 10.07
C PHE A 157 18.02 26.58 9.33
N ILE A 158 17.34 25.80 8.49
CA ILE A 158 17.93 24.69 7.75
C ILE A 158 18.42 25.19 6.38
N PRO A 159 19.73 25.05 6.05
CA PRO A 159 20.26 25.46 4.77
C PRO A 159 19.55 24.79 3.58
N THR A 160 19.41 25.50 2.46
CA THR A 160 18.81 24.96 1.22
C THR A 160 19.54 23.72 0.70
N THR A 161 20.84 23.61 0.94
CA THR A 161 21.65 22.43 0.62
C THR A 161 21.20 21.19 1.37
N VAL A 162 20.79 21.32 2.64
CA VAL A 162 20.27 20.21 3.45
C VAL A 162 18.90 19.78 2.93
N TRP A 163 18.02 20.72 2.58
CA TRP A 163 16.74 20.41 1.95
C TRP A 163 16.92 19.67 0.63
N LYS A 164 17.81 20.18 -0.24
CA LYS A 164 18.15 19.54 -1.51
C LYS A 164 18.66 18.11 -1.30
N PHE A 165 19.58 17.92 -0.34
CA PHE A 165 20.17 16.63 -0.03
C PHE A 165 19.12 15.56 0.32
N PHE A 166 18.22 15.85 1.25
CA PHE A 166 17.25 14.86 1.74
C PHE A 166 16.01 14.69 0.86
N LEU A 167 15.58 15.73 0.15
CA LEU A 167 14.30 15.73 -0.55
C LEU A 167 14.39 15.39 -2.03
N GLU A 168 15.55 15.60 -2.67
CA GLU A 168 15.77 15.30 -4.09
C GLU A 168 15.44 13.84 -4.51
N PRO A 169 15.83 12.79 -3.74
CA PRO A 169 15.49 11.40 -4.08
C PRO A 169 13.98 11.15 -4.20
N LEU A 170 13.15 11.96 -3.54
CA LEU A 170 11.70 11.79 -3.46
C LEU A 170 10.96 12.42 -4.64
N THR A 171 11.69 13.11 -5.52
CA THR A 171 11.16 13.82 -6.69
C THR A 171 11.27 13.03 -7.99
N LYS A 172 11.88 11.85 -7.95
CA LYS A 172 12.24 11.04 -9.13
C LYS A 172 11.05 10.26 -9.67
N TRP A 173 11.07 9.95 -10.97
CA TRP A 173 10.06 9.13 -11.66
C TRP A 173 8.60 9.64 -11.49
N ASP A 174 7.61 8.75 -11.38
CA ASP A 174 6.20 9.10 -11.26
C ASP A 174 5.89 9.96 -10.02
N ALA A 175 6.75 9.98 -8.99
CA ALA A 175 6.60 10.91 -7.87
C ALA A 175 6.56 12.37 -8.35
N ALA A 176 7.37 12.71 -9.36
CA ALA A 176 7.35 14.03 -10.00
C ALA A 176 5.96 14.42 -10.51
N ARG A 177 5.19 13.46 -11.03
CA ARG A 177 3.85 13.72 -11.58
C ARG A 177 2.87 14.06 -10.47
N PHE A 178 2.88 13.32 -9.35
CA PHE A 178 2.06 13.64 -8.19
C PHE A 178 2.40 15.01 -7.61
N LEU A 179 3.69 15.34 -7.50
CA LEU A 179 4.18 16.62 -6.98
C LEU A 179 3.79 17.79 -7.90
N ASN A 180 3.98 17.65 -9.21
CA ASN A 180 3.55 18.65 -10.19
C ASN A 180 2.04 18.90 -10.12
N LEU A 181 1.22 17.84 -9.98
CA LEU A 181 -0.23 17.96 -9.86
C LEU A 181 -0.69 18.55 -8.51
N ALA A 182 0.12 18.42 -7.45
CA ALA A 182 -0.15 19.03 -6.15
C ALA A 182 0.16 20.54 -6.16
N VAL A 183 1.25 20.92 -6.82
CA VAL A 183 1.64 22.33 -7.00
C VAL A 183 0.70 23.02 -8.00
N ASN A 184 0.46 22.41 -9.15
CA ASN A 184 -0.33 22.95 -10.24
C ASN A 184 -1.47 21.99 -10.69
N PRO A 185 -2.65 22.05 -10.05
CA PRO A 185 -3.79 21.22 -10.43
C PRO A 185 -4.35 21.48 -11.84
N SER A 186 -4.09 22.66 -12.44
CA SER A 186 -4.59 23.01 -13.77
C SER A 186 -3.85 22.29 -14.90
N LEU A 187 -2.80 21.51 -14.60
CA LEU A 187 -2.20 20.60 -15.56
C LEU A 187 -3.18 19.54 -16.11
N ARG A 188 -4.34 19.35 -15.47
CA ARG A 188 -5.44 18.49 -15.95
C ARG A 188 -6.36 19.16 -16.96
N ASP A 189 -6.26 20.48 -17.08
CA ASP A 189 -7.11 21.26 -17.97
C ASP A 189 -6.54 21.22 -19.39
N PRO A 190 -7.41 21.23 -20.41
CA PRO A 190 -6.99 21.36 -21.80
C PRO A 190 -6.08 22.58 -22.01
N PRO A 191 -5.09 22.51 -22.92
CA PRO A 191 -4.36 23.69 -23.39
C PRO A 191 -5.34 24.75 -23.90
N LYS A 192 -5.17 25.99 -23.43
CA LYS A 192 -6.05 27.12 -23.76
C LYS A 192 -5.68 27.83 -25.07
N THR A 193 -4.51 27.54 -25.65
CA THR A 193 -3.97 28.23 -26.83
C THR A 193 -3.44 27.24 -27.86
N LEU A 194 -3.69 27.53 -29.14
CA LEU A 194 -3.03 26.87 -30.28
C LEU A 194 -1.52 27.08 -30.15
N THR A 195 -0.79 26.03 -29.78
CA THR A 195 0.68 26.10 -29.74
C THR A 195 1.20 25.75 -31.12
N THR A 196 1.71 26.73 -31.86
CA THR A 196 2.32 26.49 -33.17
C THR A 196 3.70 25.88 -32.98
N MET A 197 3.85 24.57 -33.23
CA MET A 197 5.18 23.96 -33.33
C MET A 197 5.82 24.37 -34.65
N MET A 198 6.96 25.07 -34.60
CA MET A 198 7.78 25.31 -35.78
C MET A 198 8.51 24.02 -36.15
N THR A 199 8.09 23.37 -37.24
CA THR A 199 8.88 22.34 -37.92
C THR A 199 9.91 23.02 -38.83
N THR A 200 11.05 22.37 -39.07
CA THR A 200 12.17 22.85 -39.91
C THR A 200 11.85 22.95 -41.42
N THR A 201 10.57 22.88 -41.78
CA THR A 201 10.02 23.08 -43.11
C THR A 201 8.93 24.14 -42.98
N ASN A 202 8.95 25.17 -43.83
CA ASN A 202 8.08 26.38 -43.78
C ASN A 202 6.57 26.13 -43.96
N THR A 203 6.02 25.06 -43.40
CA THR A 203 4.59 24.73 -43.32
C THR A 203 4.27 24.35 -41.87
N ALA A 204 4.21 25.33 -40.98
CA ALA A 204 3.83 25.11 -39.59
C ALA A 204 2.30 25.02 -39.46
N SER A 205 1.76 23.80 -39.44
CA SER A 205 0.40 23.57 -38.98
C SER A 205 0.38 23.67 -37.44
N PRO A 206 -0.56 24.42 -36.83
CA PRO A 206 -0.67 24.44 -35.38
C PRO A 206 -1.11 23.06 -34.88
N VAL A 207 -0.25 22.40 -34.07
CA VAL A 207 -0.55 21.10 -33.46
C VAL A 207 -0.85 21.33 -31.99
N ILE A 208 -2.11 21.16 -31.59
CA ILE A 208 -2.48 21.17 -30.18
C ILE A 208 -2.07 19.84 -29.56
N SER A 209 -1.14 19.87 -28.61
CA SER A 209 -0.76 18.70 -27.82
C SER A 209 -1.64 18.59 -26.57
N TRP A 210 -2.54 17.61 -26.57
CA TRP A 210 -3.35 17.21 -25.42
C TRP A 210 -2.59 16.30 -24.45
N GLU A 211 -1.36 15.89 -24.78
CA GLU A 211 -0.68 14.79 -24.11
C GLU A 211 -0.42 15.07 -22.62
N THR A 212 -0.08 16.32 -22.28
CA THR A 212 0.21 16.68 -20.88
C THR A 212 -1.06 16.64 -20.03
N SER A 213 -2.18 17.16 -20.55
CA SER A 213 -3.46 17.17 -19.83
C SER A 213 -4.08 15.78 -19.78
N GLU A 214 -3.99 15.00 -20.85
CA GLU A 214 -4.39 13.59 -20.89
C GLU A 214 -3.61 12.76 -19.87
N GLN A 215 -2.27 12.82 -19.88
CA GLN A 215 -1.44 12.05 -18.94
C GLN A 215 -1.69 12.43 -17.48
N ALA A 216 -2.08 13.68 -17.19
CA ALA A 216 -2.43 14.11 -15.84
C ALA A 216 -3.67 13.37 -15.28
N HIS A 217 -4.57 12.89 -16.13
CA HIS A 217 -5.75 12.11 -15.72
C HIS A 217 -5.44 10.64 -15.41
N ALA A 218 -4.27 10.11 -15.78
CA ALA A 218 -3.80 8.80 -15.30
C ALA A 218 -3.54 8.80 -13.77
N PHE A 219 -3.29 9.99 -13.20
CA PHE A 219 -2.99 10.19 -11.79
C PHE A 219 -4.18 10.83 -11.07
N PHE A 220 -4.82 10.03 -10.23
CA PHE A 220 -6.03 10.42 -9.51
C PHE A 220 -5.80 11.63 -8.61
N PRO A 221 -6.80 12.52 -8.47
CA PRO A 221 -6.63 13.84 -7.88
C PRO A 221 -6.49 13.84 -6.36
N LEU A 222 -6.95 12.80 -5.67
CA LEU A 222 -7.01 12.80 -4.21
C LEU A 222 -5.63 12.92 -3.55
N PHE A 223 -4.65 12.13 -3.99
CA PHE A 223 -3.32 12.15 -3.38
C PHE A 223 -2.58 13.49 -3.59
N PRO A 224 -2.49 14.04 -4.82
CA PRO A 224 -1.96 15.39 -5.03
C PRO A 224 -2.69 16.47 -4.22
N TRP A 225 -4.03 16.36 -4.11
CA TRP A 225 -4.82 17.29 -3.30
C TRP A 225 -4.46 17.18 -1.81
N ILE A 226 -4.32 15.97 -1.27
CA ILE A 226 -3.89 15.76 0.12
C ILE A 226 -2.51 16.36 0.35
N LEU A 227 -1.54 16.12 -0.53
CA LEU A 227 -0.20 16.71 -0.41
C LEU A 227 -0.25 18.24 -0.36
N ARG A 228 -1.08 18.84 -1.22
CA ARG A 228 -1.30 20.29 -1.22
C ARG A 228 -1.91 20.78 0.10
N GLN A 229 -2.99 20.16 0.57
CA GLN A 229 -3.65 20.57 1.82
C GLN A 229 -2.74 20.35 3.04
N PHE A 230 -2.03 19.23 3.08
CA PHE A 230 -1.08 18.95 4.17
C PHE A 230 0.08 19.95 4.17
N SER A 231 0.54 20.40 3.00
CA SER A 231 1.54 21.47 2.90
C SER A 231 1.03 22.80 3.46
N LEU A 232 -0.22 23.17 3.14
CA LEU A 232 -0.84 24.36 3.70
C LEU A 232 -1.02 24.23 5.22
N PHE A 233 -1.43 23.05 5.70
CA PHE A 233 -1.51 22.76 7.13
C PHE A 233 -0.15 22.93 7.82
N LEU A 234 0.93 22.34 7.29
CA LEU A 234 2.27 22.49 7.86
C LEU A 234 2.73 23.95 7.85
N TYR A 235 2.43 24.69 6.77
CA TYR A 235 2.73 26.12 6.68
C TYR A 235 2.08 26.95 7.79
N TYR A 236 0.81 26.65 8.13
CA TYR A 236 0.10 27.35 9.20
C TYR A 236 0.41 26.82 10.60
N ALA A 237 0.78 25.54 10.73
CA ALA A 237 0.99 24.89 12.01
C ALA A 237 2.43 25.02 12.54
N LEU A 238 3.44 25.14 11.66
CA LEU A 238 4.85 25.18 12.03
C LEU A 238 5.46 26.58 11.84
N PRO A 239 6.42 26.98 12.70
CA PRO A 239 7.20 28.19 12.49
C PRO A 239 7.91 28.16 11.12
N SER A 240 7.87 29.28 10.41
CA SER A 240 8.44 29.43 9.07
C SER A 240 9.95 29.18 9.00
N GLN A 241 10.66 29.26 10.14
CA GLN A 241 12.08 28.93 10.26
C GLN A 241 12.37 27.42 10.13
N LEU A 242 11.42 26.54 10.45
CA LEU A 242 11.59 25.08 10.33
C LEU A 242 11.18 24.56 8.95
N LEU A 243 10.55 25.41 8.13
CA LEU A 243 10.02 25.03 6.83
C LEU A 243 11.01 25.36 5.71
N PRO A 244 10.94 24.63 4.59
CA PRO A 244 11.70 24.96 3.40
C PRO A 244 11.21 26.29 2.78
N PRO A 245 12.07 27.01 2.05
CA PRO A 245 11.78 28.36 1.56
C PRO A 245 10.94 28.38 0.26
N THR A 246 10.43 27.25 -0.24
CA THR A 246 9.56 27.22 -1.42
C THR A 246 8.37 26.30 -1.19
N PHE A 247 7.23 26.62 -1.82
CA PHE A 247 6.03 25.78 -1.72
C PHE A 247 6.27 24.42 -2.39
N GLU A 248 7.02 24.39 -3.49
CA GLU A 248 7.43 23.19 -4.21
C GLU A 248 8.18 22.24 -3.28
N THR A 249 9.18 22.73 -2.56
CA THR A 249 9.93 21.93 -1.59
C THR A 249 9.06 21.52 -0.40
N LEU A 250 8.16 22.40 0.07
CA LEU A 250 7.22 22.06 1.14
C LEU A 250 6.30 20.91 0.75
N VAL A 251 5.84 20.86 -0.51
CA VAL A 251 5.04 19.75 -1.03
C VAL A 251 5.84 18.43 -1.03
N VAL A 252 7.14 18.47 -1.34
CA VAL A 252 8.01 17.28 -1.24
C VAL A 252 8.14 16.81 0.22
N LEU A 253 8.37 17.75 1.15
CA LEU A 253 8.47 17.48 2.58
C LEU A 253 7.15 16.92 3.14
N SER A 254 6.02 17.50 2.72
CA SER A 254 4.68 17.03 3.08
C SER A 254 4.46 15.58 2.69
N GLY A 255 4.88 15.18 1.49
CA GLY A 255 4.78 13.79 1.07
C GLY A 255 5.69 12.85 1.89
N LEU A 256 6.92 13.27 2.20
CA LEU A 256 7.81 12.53 3.10
C LEU A 256 7.14 12.31 4.46
N LEU A 257 6.61 13.37 5.07
CA LEU A 257 6.01 13.31 6.40
C LEU A 257 4.72 12.48 6.39
N PHE A 258 3.83 12.74 5.43
CA PHE A 258 2.53 12.09 5.33
C PHE A 258 2.66 10.59 5.02
N ASN A 259 3.50 10.19 4.07
CA ASN A 259 3.66 8.77 3.75
C ASN A 259 4.37 7.99 4.85
N ASN A 260 5.46 8.53 5.41
CA ASN A 260 6.33 7.77 6.32
C ASN A 260 5.91 7.82 7.78
N PHE A 261 5.30 8.91 8.25
CA PHE A 261 4.92 9.06 9.67
C PHE A 261 3.41 8.94 9.89
N VAL A 262 2.57 9.17 8.88
CA VAL A 262 1.11 8.98 9.01
C VAL A 262 0.69 7.66 8.38
N CYS A 263 0.84 7.52 7.06
CA CYS A 263 0.29 6.39 6.33
C CYS A 263 0.95 5.06 6.73
N LEU A 264 2.28 5.04 6.88
CA LEU A 264 3.01 3.83 7.29
C LEU A 264 2.55 3.31 8.65
N ILE A 265 2.36 4.19 9.65
CA ILE A 265 1.91 3.81 10.99
C ILE A 265 0.49 3.28 10.93
N VAL A 266 -0.43 4.02 10.28
CA VAL A 266 -1.82 3.61 10.12
C VAL A 266 -1.92 2.27 9.42
N ALA A 267 -1.22 2.08 8.29
CA ALA A 267 -1.22 0.82 7.56
C ALA A 267 -0.64 -0.35 8.38
N THR A 268 0.46 -0.12 9.10
CA THR A 268 1.09 -1.16 9.93
C THR A 268 0.20 -1.59 11.09
N MET A 269 -0.36 -0.62 11.83
CA MET A 269 -1.31 -0.91 12.91
C MET A 269 -2.57 -1.57 12.39
N ALA A 270 -3.07 -1.10 11.25
CA ALA A 270 -4.22 -1.70 10.60
C ALA A 270 -3.95 -3.17 10.24
N LEU A 271 -2.79 -3.46 9.65
CA LEU A 271 -2.43 -4.81 9.27
C LEU A 271 -2.21 -5.72 10.49
N TYR A 272 -1.64 -5.20 11.59
CA TYR A 272 -1.54 -5.91 12.87
C TYR A 272 -2.92 -6.34 13.37
N ASP A 273 -3.82 -5.38 13.52
CA ASP A 273 -5.18 -5.59 14.03
C ASP A 273 -5.97 -6.53 13.13
N LEU A 274 -5.87 -6.36 11.81
CA LEU A 274 -6.52 -7.24 10.84
C LEU A 274 -6.02 -8.68 10.99
N THR A 275 -4.71 -8.86 11.12
CA THR A 275 -4.10 -10.19 11.27
C THR A 275 -4.60 -10.88 12.53
N ILE A 276 -4.60 -10.18 13.67
CA ILE A 276 -5.16 -10.71 14.93
C ILE A 276 -6.64 -11.03 14.76
N LEU A 277 -7.43 -10.11 14.20
CA LEU A 277 -8.87 -10.27 14.06
C LEU A 277 -9.27 -11.50 13.25
N LEU A 278 -8.48 -11.84 12.22
CA LEU A 278 -8.65 -13.01 11.37
C LEU A 278 -8.18 -14.30 12.04
N MET A 279 -7.15 -14.23 12.90
CA MET A 279 -6.59 -15.39 13.62
C MET A 279 -7.38 -15.75 14.89
N THR A 280 -8.02 -14.79 15.55
CA THR A 280 -8.81 -15.04 16.77
C THR A 280 -10.13 -15.75 16.45
N ARG A 281 -10.26 -17.00 16.93
CA ARG A 281 -11.52 -17.79 16.89
C ARG A 281 -12.54 -17.24 17.89
N LYS A 282 -13.84 -17.42 17.62
CA LYS A 282 -14.90 -17.09 18.59
C LYS A 282 -14.86 -18.09 19.75
N GLU A 283 -14.94 -17.55 20.96
CA GLU A 283 -15.05 -18.30 22.21
C GLU A 283 -16.42 -19.00 22.29
N HIS A 284 -16.41 -20.29 22.62
CA HIS A 284 -17.59 -20.96 23.17
C HIS A 284 -17.57 -20.79 24.69
N PRO A 285 -18.72 -20.60 25.36
CA PRO A 285 -18.76 -20.49 26.82
C PRO A 285 -18.25 -21.79 27.46
N ILE A 286 -17.18 -21.67 28.25
CA ILE A 286 -16.42 -22.82 28.79
C ILE A 286 -16.96 -23.22 30.16
N THR A 287 -17.32 -24.49 30.30
CA THR A 287 -17.57 -25.20 31.57
C THR A 287 -16.24 -25.53 32.28
N ARG A 288 -16.27 -25.71 33.61
CA ARG A 288 -15.16 -25.74 34.61
C ARG A 288 -13.86 -26.56 34.35
N LEU A 289 -13.62 -27.19 33.20
CA LEU A 289 -12.35 -27.87 32.85
C LEU A 289 -11.24 -26.85 32.46
N GLN A 290 -10.94 -25.90 33.36
CA GLN A 290 -10.52 -24.55 32.97
C GLN A 290 -9.04 -24.18 33.10
N GLN A 291 -8.15 -24.92 33.77
CA GLN A 291 -6.76 -24.41 33.95
C GLN A 291 -5.81 -24.73 32.79
N GLU A 292 -5.81 -25.97 32.27
CA GLU A 292 -4.95 -26.34 31.13
C GLU A 292 -5.40 -25.66 29.84
N GLN A 293 -6.72 -25.51 29.64
CA GLN A 293 -7.28 -24.81 28.48
C GLN A 293 -6.96 -23.31 28.51
N GLN A 294 -6.96 -22.66 29.68
CA GLN A 294 -6.56 -21.26 29.82
C GLN A 294 -5.08 -21.04 29.49
N GLN A 295 -4.18 -21.92 29.96
CA GLN A 295 -2.75 -21.81 29.64
C GLN A 295 -2.48 -22.00 28.15
N GLN A 296 -3.12 -22.99 27.51
CA GLN A 296 -2.99 -23.21 26.07
C GLN A 296 -3.57 -22.05 25.25
N GLN A 297 -4.69 -21.45 25.68
CA GLN A 297 -5.27 -20.27 25.04
C GLN A 297 -4.36 -19.06 25.14
N GLN A 298 -3.81 -18.77 26.33
CA GLN A 298 -2.89 -17.66 26.53
C GLN A 298 -1.60 -17.85 25.70
N GLN A 299 -1.10 -19.08 25.61
CA GLN A 299 0.06 -19.39 24.78
C GLN A 299 -0.24 -19.19 23.28
N GLN A 300 -1.43 -19.58 22.82
CA GLN A 300 -1.86 -19.37 21.44
C GLN A 300 -2.04 -17.88 21.11
N GLU A 301 -2.62 -17.11 22.01
CA GLU A 301 -2.79 -15.65 21.86
C GLU A 301 -1.43 -14.96 21.76
N ASN A 302 -0.48 -15.27 22.64
CA ASN A 302 0.89 -14.78 22.58
C ASN A 302 1.58 -15.13 21.25
N SER A 303 1.38 -16.35 20.76
CA SER A 303 1.88 -16.80 19.45
C SER A 303 1.25 -16.01 18.30
N ASN A 304 -0.05 -15.73 18.35
CA ASN A 304 -0.74 -14.91 17.35
C ASN A 304 -0.18 -13.47 17.32
N HIS A 305 0.07 -12.87 18.47
CA HIS A 305 0.71 -11.55 18.58
C HIS A 305 2.14 -11.54 18.03
N CYS A 306 2.91 -12.60 18.27
CA CYS A 306 4.24 -12.74 17.68
C CYS A 306 4.17 -12.79 16.15
N VAL A 307 3.25 -13.59 15.59
CA VAL A 307 3.06 -13.71 14.14
C VAL A 307 2.59 -12.38 13.53
N ALA A 308 1.63 -11.69 14.16
CA ALA A 308 1.16 -10.38 13.70
C ALA A 308 2.27 -9.32 13.74
N THR A 309 3.16 -9.37 14.74
CA THR A 309 4.35 -8.51 14.82
C THR A 309 5.30 -8.76 13.65
N VAL A 310 5.52 -10.03 13.27
CA VAL A 310 6.33 -10.38 12.10
C VAL A 310 5.71 -9.82 10.83
N VAL A 311 4.39 -9.96 10.66
CA VAL A 311 3.67 -9.39 9.51
C VAL A 311 3.88 -7.87 9.40
N CYS A 312 3.89 -7.17 10.53
CA CYS A 312 4.17 -5.73 10.58
C CYS A 312 5.60 -5.38 10.17
N LEU A 313 6.59 -6.14 10.64
CA LEU A 313 7.99 -5.96 10.24
C LEU A 313 8.17 -6.25 8.75
N VAL A 314 7.48 -7.26 8.22
CA VAL A 314 7.50 -7.56 6.78
C VAL A 314 6.91 -6.40 5.97
N PHE A 315 5.78 -5.84 6.38
CA PHE A 315 5.19 -4.69 5.67
C PHE A 315 6.03 -3.39 5.83
N GLY A 316 6.52 -3.12 7.04
CA GLY A 316 7.14 -1.84 7.40
C GLY A 316 8.63 -1.74 7.04
N ILE A 317 9.36 -2.85 7.06
CA ILE A 317 10.81 -2.92 6.81
C ILE A 317 11.10 -3.79 5.58
N PHE A 318 10.59 -5.03 5.57
CA PHE A 318 10.96 -6.05 4.58
C PHE A 318 9.94 -6.14 3.43
N ASN A 319 9.48 -4.99 2.95
CA ASN A 319 8.55 -4.90 1.83
C ASN A 319 9.36 -4.72 0.53
N PRO A 320 9.26 -5.61 -0.46
CA PRO A 320 10.02 -5.46 -1.70
C PRO A 320 9.65 -4.19 -2.49
N ALA A 321 8.46 -3.62 -2.26
CA ALA A 321 8.03 -2.34 -2.83
C ALA A 321 8.43 -1.12 -1.97
N ILE A 322 9.27 -1.28 -0.94
CA ILE A 322 9.51 -0.26 0.11
C ILE A 322 9.83 1.13 -0.43
N VAL A 323 10.53 1.24 -1.57
CA VAL A 323 10.88 2.51 -2.19
C VAL A 323 9.65 3.33 -2.60
N PHE A 324 8.61 2.69 -3.14
CA PHE A 324 7.34 3.33 -3.49
C PHE A 324 6.53 3.72 -2.26
N PHE A 325 6.71 3.00 -1.17
CA PHE A 325 6.08 3.34 0.10
C PHE A 325 6.83 4.46 0.85
N ALA A 326 8.13 4.65 0.55
CA ALA A 326 8.98 5.66 1.18
C ALA A 326 8.90 7.04 0.49
N THR A 327 8.71 7.04 -0.82
CA THR A 327 8.74 8.23 -1.68
C THR A 327 7.35 8.84 -1.88
N ASN A 328 7.25 9.93 -2.65
CA ASN A 328 6.02 10.68 -2.86
C ASN A 328 5.07 10.04 -3.88
N TYR A 329 4.83 8.74 -3.71
CA TYR A 329 3.80 8.00 -4.42
C TYR A 329 2.58 7.75 -3.54
N SER A 330 1.47 7.32 -4.16
CA SER A 330 0.20 7.12 -3.48
C SER A 330 0.04 5.74 -2.81
N GLU A 331 0.99 4.83 -2.98
CA GLU A 331 0.97 3.44 -2.48
C GLU A 331 0.74 3.36 -0.97
N SER A 332 1.45 4.18 -0.18
CA SER A 332 1.34 4.18 1.29
C SER A 332 -0.04 4.62 1.76
N PHE A 333 -0.56 5.71 1.21
CA PHE A 333 -1.88 6.22 1.54
C PHE A 333 -2.98 5.23 1.10
N PHE A 334 -2.85 4.68 -0.09
CA PHE A 334 -3.75 3.66 -0.60
C PHE A 334 -3.77 2.42 0.31
N ALA A 335 -2.61 1.87 0.66
CA ALA A 335 -2.52 0.71 1.57
C ALA A 335 -3.13 0.99 2.95
N ALA A 336 -2.90 2.18 3.52
CA ALA A 336 -3.49 2.58 4.79
C ALA A 336 -5.02 2.56 4.73
N THR A 337 -5.62 3.20 3.72
CA THR A 337 -7.08 3.24 3.56
C THR A 337 -7.66 1.86 3.24
N THR A 338 -6.98 1.04 2.44
CA THR A 338 -7.37 -0.34 2.15
C THR A 338 -7.39 -1.21 3.41
N PHE A 339 -6.33 -1.19 4.22
CA PHE A 339 -6.23 -2.03 5.42
C PHE A 339 -7.19 -1.60 6.53
N VAL A 340 -7.35 -0.29 6.74
CA VAL A 340 -8.37 0.23 7.66
C VAL A 340 -9.77 -0.19 7.19
N GLY A 341 -10.04 -0.10 5.89
CA GLY A 341 -11.29 -0.58 5.30
C GLY A 341 -11.57 -2.05 5.61
N HIS A 342 -10.58 -2.93 5.44
CA HIS A 342 -10.70 -4.34 5.80
C HIS A 342 -11.05 -4.56 7.28
N ILE A 343 -10.39 -3.86 8.21
CA ILE A 343 -10.67 -3.99 9.66
C ILE A 343 -12.10 -3.55 9.98
N CYS A 344 -12.52 -2.41 9.46
CA CYS A 344 -13.84 -1.87 9.70
C CYS A 344 -14.93 -2.86 9.24
N ILE A 345 -14.78 -3.45 8.04
CA ILE A 345 -15.72 -4.46 7.52
C ILE A 345 -15.70 -5.75 8.36
N GLU A 346 -14.52 -6.24 8.74
CA GLU A 346 -14.39 -7.45 9.57
C GLU A 346 -14.99 -7.24 10.97
N ARG A 347 -14.79 -6.06 11.58
CA ARG A 347 -15.42 -5.69 12.87
C ARG A 347 -16.94 -5.64 12.76
N SER A 348 -17.47 -5.09 11.67
CA SER A 348 -18.92 -5.10 11.39
C SER A 348 -19.49 -6.53 11.27
N THR A 349 -18.70 -7.44 10.70
CA THR A 349 -19.10 -8.85 10.58
C THR A 349 -19.12 -9.56 11.93
N LYS A 350 -18.25 -9.20 12.88
CA LYS A 350 -18.32 -9.74 14.26
C LYS A 350 -19.47 -9.15 15.08
N ASN A 351 -19.76 -7.85 14.92
CA ASN A 351 -20.82 -7.16 15.66
C ASN A 351 -21.87 -6.55 14.70
N HIS A 352 -22.84 -7.38 14.30
CA HIS A 352 -23.88 -7.02 13.33
C HIS A 352 -24.76 -5.82 13.74
N LYS A 353 -24.75 -5.39 15.00
CA LYS A 353 -25.54 -4.24 15.46
C LYS A 353 -24.91 -2.89 15.08
N ASN A 354 -23.62 -2.87 14.72
CA ASN A 354 -22.89 -1.63 14.46
C ASN A 354 -22.68 -1.40 12.96
N VAL A 355 -23.73 -0.86 12.30
CA VAL A 355 -23.68 -0.44 10.88
C VAL A 355 -22.61 0.63 10.64
N LEU A 356 -22.25 1.41 11.66
CA LEU A 356 -21.20 2.43 11.59
C LEU A 356 -19.86 1.86 11.12
N TRP A 357 -19.46 0.68 11.61
CA TRP A 357 -18.22 0.03 11.17
C TRP A 357 -18.25 -0.33 9.68
N TRP A 358 -19.41 -0.75 9.18
CA TRP A 358 -19.56 -1.03 7.76
C TRP A 358 -19.42 0.25 6.93
N LEU A 359 -20.12 1.32 7.32
CA LEU A 359 -20.04 2.62 6.63
C LEU A 359 -18.61 3.18 6.63
N MET A 360 -17.91 3.12 7.76
CA MET A 360 -16.50 3.53 7.84
C MET A 360 -15.61 2.72 6.89
N GLY A 361 -15.85 1.41 6.79
CA GLY A 361 -15.12 0.52 5.88
C GLY A 361 -15.32 0.90 4.41
N ILE A 362 -16.58 1.14 4.01
CA ILE A 362 -16.92 1.62 2.67
C ILE A 362 -16.27 2.96 2.39
N CYS A 363 -16.35 3.93 3.30
CA CYS A 363 -15.71 5.24 3.15
C CYS A 363 -14.20 5.11 2.94
N CYS A 364 -13.52 4.25 3.70
CA CYS A 364 -12.08 4.03 3.53
C CYS A 364 -11.76 3.45 2.14
N TRP A 365 -12.53 2.48 1.65
CA TRP A 365 -12.33 1.93 0.31
C TRP A 365 -12.72 2.89 -0.82
N MET A 366 -13.68 3.79 -0.61
CA MET A 366 -13.96 4.90 -1.53
C MET A 366 -12.76 5.84 -1.65
N ILE A 367 -12.19 6.25 -0.50
CA ILE A 367 -10.98 7.08 -0.45
C ILE A 367 -9.81 6.36 -1.14
N GLY A 368 -9.64 5.06 -0.89
CA GLY A 368 -8.65 4.23 -1.59
C GLY A 368 -8.87 4.21 -3.11
N SER A 369 -10.11 4.02 -3.56
CA SER A 369 -10.46 3.99 -5.00
C SER A 369 -10.29 5.35 -5.67
N TYR A 370 -10.48 6.45 -4.94
CA TYR A 370 -10.21 7.80 -5.43
C TYR A 370 -8.72 8.17 -5.38
N THR A 371 -7.89 7.35 -4.73
CA THR A 371 -6.43 7.49 -4.71
C THR A 371 -5.81 6.68 -5.87
N ARG A 372 -6.33 5.49 -6.13
CA ARG A 372 -5.88 4.58 -7.20
C ARG A 372 -7.05 3.74 -7.71
N SER A 373 -7.07 3.51 -9.02
CA SER A 373 -8.05 2.64 -9.69
C SER A 373 -8.10 1.22 -9.11
N ASN A 374 -6.98 0.69 -8.60
CA ASN A 374 -6.89 -0.62 -7.94
C ASN A 374 -7.89 -0.79 -6.77
N GLY A 375 -8.30 0.30 -6.12
CA GLY A 375 -9.28 0.25 -5.02
C GLY A 375 -10.64 -0.29 -5.44
N THR A 376 -11.00 -0.18 -6.73
CA THR A 376 -12.26 -0.71 -7.27
C THR A 376 -12.35 -2.24 -7.17
N LEU A 377 -11.23 -2.96 -7.01
CA LEU A 377 -11.25 -4.39 -6.77
C LEU A 377 -11.94 -4.77 -5.45
N HIS A 378 -12.02 -3.85 -4.49
CA HIS A 378 -12.76 -4.08 -3.25
C HIS A 378 -14.29 -4.15 -3.46
N CYS A 379 -14.80 -3.66 -4.59
CA CYS A 379 -16.19 -3.92 -5.01
C CYS A 379 -16.44 -5.43 -5.18
N LEU A 380 -15.49 -6.15 -5.78
CA LEU A 380 -15.58 -7.60 -5.97
C LEU A 380 -15.55 -8.34 -4.64
N TRP A 381 -14.74 -7.87 -3.69
CA TRP A 381 -14.71 -8.41 -2.33
C TRP A 381 -16.08 -8.27 -1.64
N LEU A 382 -16.73 -7.09 -1.75
CA LEU A 382 -18.06 -6.86 -1.16
C LEU A 382 -19.13 -7.77 -1.79
N LEU A 383 -19.13 -7.89 -3.12
CA LEU A 383 -20.05 -8.77 -3.83
C LEU A 383 -19.84 -10.23 -3.43
N GLN A 384 -18.59 -10.67 -3.36
CA GLN A 384 -18.23 -12.02 -2.92
C GLN A 384 -18.68 -12.27 -1.47
N HIS A 385 -18.41 -11.33 -0.56
CA HIS A 385 -18.81 -11.44 0.85
C HIS A 385 -20.33 -11.44 1.02
N GLY A 386 -21.05 -10.61 0.25
CA GLY A 386 -22.51 -10.61 0.19
C GLY A 386 -23.08 -11.95 -0.26
N LEU A 387 -22.55 -12.48 -1.37
CA LEU A 387 -22.92 -13.79 -1.91
C LEU A 387 -22.64 -14.92 -0.90
N ALA A 388 -21.48 -14.90 -0.25
CA ALA A 388 -21.12 -15.85 0.80
C ALA A 388 -22.13 -15.85 1.95
N ARG A 389 -22.58 -14.68 2.42
CA ARG A 389 -23.60 -14.58 3.47
C ARG A 389 -24.96 -15.09 3.01
N ILE A 390 -25.35 -14.81 1.77
CA ILE A 390 -26.59 -15.34 1.17
C ILE A 390 -26.53 -16.88 1.13
N ILE A 391 -25.44 -17.45 0.65
CA ILE A 391 -25.24 -18.91 0.61
C ILE A 391 -25.30 -19.52 2.01
N LEU A 392 -24.62 -18.93 3.00
CA LEU A 392 -24.66 -19.42 4.38
C LEU A 392 -26.10 -19.41 4.96
N VAL A 393 -26.85 -18.34 4.69
CA VAL A 393 -28.24 -18.21 5.13
C VAL A 393 -29.12 -19.28 4.46
N LEU A 394 -28.98 -19.51 3.15
CA LEU A 394 -29.67 -20.58 2.42
C LEU A 394 -29.30 -21.98 2.94
N ARG A 395 -28.01 -22.23 3.22
CA ARG A 395 -27.50 -23.49 3.77
C ARG A 395 -28.11 -23.80 5.14
N ASN A 396 -28.11 -22.82 6.04
CA ASN A 396 -28.66 -23.00 7.39
C ASN A 396 -30.18 -23.26 7.38
N ARG A 397 -30.93 -22.69 6.42
CA ARG A 397 -32.36 -22.98 6.23
C ARG A 397 -32.61 -24.45 5.86
N SER A 398 -31.77 -25.02 4.99
CA SER A 398 -31.86 -26.44 4.63
C SER A 398 -31.64 -27.37 5.83
N ILE A 399 -30.85 -26.95 6.81
CA ILE A 399 -30.51 -27.76 7.99
C ILE A 399 -31.60 -27.66 9.09
N HIS A 400 -32.28 -26.51 9.19
CA HIS A 400 -33.22 -26.20 10.29
C HIS A 400 -34.70 -26.33 9.90
N GLN A 401 -35.01 -27.29 9.02
CA GLN A 401 -36.32 -27.50 8.38
C GLN A 401 -37.48 -27.90 9.33
N GLN A 402 -37.33 -27.70 10.64
CA GLN A 402 -38.25 -28.21 11.67
C GLN A 402 -39.30 -27.20 12.19
N SER A 403 -39.22 -25.89 11.89
CA SER A 403 -40.20 -24.91 12.38
C SER A 403 -40.85 -24.12 11.24
N LYS A 404 -42.09 -24.48 10.90
CA LYS A 404 -42.87 -23.90 9.80
C LYS A 404 -43.81 -22.80 10.32
N THR A 405 -43.41 -21.53 10.24
CA THR A 405 -44.33 -20.39 10.32
C THR A 405 -44.07 -19.39 9.20
N THR A 406 -45.11 -18.89 8.53
CA THR A 406 -45.04 -17.99 7.37
C THR A 406 -44.25 -16.70 7.64
N ALA A 407 -44.34 -16.17 8.87
CA ALA A 407 -43.59 -14.99 9.31
C ALA A 407 -42.06 -15.21 9.31
N THR A 408 -41.59 -16.41 9.65
CA THR A 408 -40.14 -16.74 9.66
C THR A 408 -39.57 -16.82 8.24
N ASN A 409 -40.36 -17.28 7.27
CA ASN A 409 -39.96 -17.31 5.86
C ASN A 409 -39.86 -15.90 5.25
N LEU A 410 -40.78 -15.00 5.61
CA LEU A 410 -40.74 -13.61 5.14
C LEU A 410 -39.56 -12.84 5.74
N ALA A 411 -39.31 -13.00 7.05
CA ALA A 411 -38.15 -12.39 7.72
C ALA A 411 -36.82 -12.91 7.13
N PHE A 412 -36.75 -14.20 6.78
CA PHE A 412 -35.60 -14.79 6.10
C PHE A 412 -35.35 -14.19 4.71
N LEU A 413 -36.41 -14.09 3.90
CA LEU A 413 -36.34 -13.53 2.55
C LEU A 413 -35.90 -12.06 2.63
N PHE A 414 -36.51 -11.28 3.51
CA PHE A 414 -36.15 -9.88 3.76
C PHE A 414 -34.68 -9.74 4.14
N ARG A 415 -34.19 -10.54 5.10
CA ARG A 415 -32.77 -10.53 5.51
C ARG A 415 -31.82 -10.82 4.34
N THR A 416 -32.17 -11.78 3.49
CA THR A 416 -31.35 -12.17 2.33
C THR A 416 -31.29 -11.04 1.29
N ILE A 417 -32.45 -10.44 0.98
CA ILE A 417 -32.55 -9.28 0.08
C ILE A 417 -31.74 -8.11 0.61
N MET A 418 -31.86 -7.79 1.91
CA MET A 418 -31.12 -6.69 2.53
C MET A 418 -29.60 -6.88 2.49
N ILE A 419 -29.11 -8.10 2.68
CA ILE A 419 -27.67 -8.41 2.53
C ILE A 419 -27.22 -8.18 1.07
N GLY A 420 -28.03 -8.61 0.10
CA GLY A 420 -27.77 -8.39 -1.32
C GLY A 420 -27.70 -6.91 -1.67
N ILE A 421 -28.73 -6.14 -1.29
CA ILE A 421 -28.80 -4.70 -1.50
C ILE A 421 -27.61 -4.00 -0.84
N GLN A 422 -27.31 -4.28 0.43
CA GLN A 422 -26.18 -3.70 1.13
C GLN A 422 -24.86 -3.94 0.39
N SER A 423 -24.65 -5.16 -0.12
CA SER A 423 -23.40 -5.52 -0.81
C SER A 423 -23.28 -4.84 -2.17
N ILE A 424 -24.37 -4.77 -2.94
CA ILE A 424 -24.43 -4.08 -4.24
C ILE A 424 -24.23 -2.57 -4.06
N VAL A 425 -24.95 -1.95 -3.13
CA VAL A 425 -24.84 -0.52 -2.82
C VAL A 425 -23.43 -0.18 -2.35
N GLY A 426 -22.84 -0.99 -1.48
CA GLY A 426 -21.44 -0.84 -1.07
C GLY A 426 -20.47 -0.93 -2.24
N ALA A 427 -20.66 -1.90 -3.13
CA ALA A 427 -19.83 -2.05 -4.33
C ALA A 427 -19.94 -0.83 -5.28
N ILE A 428 -21.15 -0.30 -5.50
CA ILE A 428 -21.37 0.92 -6.29
C ILE A 428 -20.64 2.10 -5.65
N PHE A 429 -20.76 2.30 -4.34
CA PHE A 429 -20.09 3.39 -3.65
C PHE A 429 -18.57 3.31 -3.79
N VAL A 430 -17.97 2.14 -3.62
CA VAL A 430 -16.52 1.97 -3.78
C VAL A 430 -16.05 2.26 -5.22
N ALA A 431 -16.85 1.91 -6.24
CA ALA A 431 -16.49 2.17 -7.64
C ALA A 431 -16.73 3.62 -8.08
N LEU A 432 -17.66 4.32 -7.42
CA LEU A 432 -18.14 5.65 -7.82
C LEU A 432 -17.03 6.70 -8.01
N PRO A 433 -16.01 6.82 -7.13
CA PRO A 433 -14.99 7.86 -7.28
C PRO A 433 -14.15 7.72 -8.55
N VAL A 434 -13.93 6.49 -9.02
CA VAL A 434 -13.21 6.27 -10.28
C VAL A 434 -14.03 6.72 -11.47
N ARG A 435 -15.33 6.36 -11.48
CA ARG A 435 -16.24 6.85 -12.52
C ARG A 435 -16.39 8.37 -12.46
N TYR A 436 -16.45 8.95 -11.28
CA TYR A 436 -16.51 10.40 -11.11
C TYR A 436 -15.29 11.12 -11.70
N HIS A 437 -14.08 10.63 -11.41
CA HIS A 437 -12.84 11.19 -11.97
C HIS A 437 -12.82 11.12 -13.51
N ASP A 438 -13.22 9.97 -14.05
CA ASP A 438 -13.31 9.72 -15.49
C ASP A 438 -14.29 10.68 -16.18
N LEU A 439 -15.47 10.92 -15.59
CA LEU A 439 -16.47 11.87 -16.06
C LEU A 439 -15.97 13.32 -16.01
N LYS A 440 -15.24 13.70 -14.94
CA LYS A 440 -14.65 15.05 -14.83
C LYS A 440 -13.55 15.30 -15.84
N GLY A 441 -12.75 14.29 -16.18
CA GLY A 441 -11.78 14.40 -17.26
C GLY A 441 -12.44 14.58 -18.63
N TRP A 442 -13.55 13.87 -18.88
CA TRP A 442 -14.36 14.04 -20.08
C TRP A 442 -14.97 15.46 -20.18
N GLU A 443 -15.62 15.94 -19.12
CA GLU A 443 -16.23 17.28 -19.08
C GLU A 443 -15.21 18.37 -19.45
N ARG A 444 -14.01 18.32 -18.85
CA ARG A 444 -12.94 19.28 -19.13
C ARG A 444 -12.48 19.30 -20.59
N HIS A 445 -12.39 18.14 -21.24
CA HIS A 445 -11.80 18.04 -22.58
C HIS A 445 -12.84 18.11 -23.71
N CYS A 446 -14.06 17.64 -23.46
CA CYS A 446 -15.09 17.54 -24.51
C CYS A 446 -16.19 18.60 -24.37
N VAL A 447 -16.42 19.16 -23.18
CA VAL A 447 -17.45 20.17 -22.94
C VAL A 447 -16.82 21.56 -22.77
N ASP A 448 -15.88 21.69 -21.84
CA ASP A 448 -15.27 22.98 -21.49
C ASP A 448 -14.26 23.48 -22.53
N ALA A 449 -13.72 22.61 -23.38
CA ALA A 449 -12.82 22.99 -24.48
C ALA A 449 -13.65 23.59 -25.64
N THR A 450 -13.54 24.91 -25.83
CA THR A 450 -14.40 25.70 -26.73
C THR A 450 -13.91 25.81 -28.17
N GLU A 451 -12.59 25.74 -28.42
CA GLU A 451 -12.02 26.01 -29.75
C GLU A 451 -11.60 24.75 -30.51
N VAL A 452 -10.97 23.78 -29.84
CA VAL A 452 -10.57 22.50 -30.45
C VAL A 452 -10.78 21.39 -29.42
N ARG A 453 -11.32 20.24 -29.88
CA ARG A 453 -11.58 19.07 -29.04
C ARG A 453 -10.70 17.90 -29.47
N PRO A 454 -10.28 17.02 -28.54
CA PRO A 454 -9.63 15.76 -28.89
C PRO A 454 -10.50 14.87 -29.79
N GLU A 455 -9.88 14.11 -30.69
CA GLU A 455 -10.57 13.18 -31.60
C GLU A 455 -11.42 12.13 -30.88
N TRP A 456 -11.04 11.74 -29.67
CA TRP A 456 -11.82 10.78 -28.88
C TRP A 456 -13.12 11.39 -28.31
N CYS A 457 -13.31 12.70 -28.40
CA CYS A 457 -14.58 13.36 -28.08
C CYS A 457 -15.61 13.19 -29.22
N SER A 458 -15.20 13.07 -30.48
CA SER A 458 -16.12 12.97 -31.63
C SER A 458 -16.68 11.57 -31.87
N ASN A 459 -16.05 10.53 -31.31
CA ASN A 459 -16.38 9.15 -31.61
C ASN A 459 -17.55 8.55 -30.82
N ASN A 460 -18.22 9.27 -29.92
CA ASN A 460 -19.39 8.74 -29.22
C ASN A 460 -20.45 9.83 -28.95
N ASN A 461 -21.33 9.99 -29.94
CA ASN A 461 -22.69 10.51 -29.81
C ASN A 461 -22.83 11.99 -29.47
N GLU A 462 -23.09 12.82 -30.48
CA GLU A 462 -23.63 14.18 -30.36
C GLU A 462 -25.04 14.24 -29.69
N GLY A 463 -25.50 13.17 -29.03
CA GLY A 463 -26.81 13.10 -28.39
C GLY A 463 -26.99 12.09 -27.25
N SER A 464 -25.96 11.32 -26.84
CA SER A 464 -26.07 10.45 -25.65
C SER A 464 -25.47 11.14 -24.43
N SER A 465 -26.24 11.20 -23.35
CA SER A 465 -25.75 11.64 -22.05
C SER A 465 -24.49 10.85 -21.67
N VAL A 466 -23.44 11.56 -21.24
CA VAL A 466 -22.12 11.01 -20.84
C VAL A 466 -22.24 9.89 -19.81
N LEU A 467 -23.33 9.88 -19.02
CA LEU A 467 -23.66 8.82 -18.08
C LEU A 467 -23.80 7.43 -18.75
N ASN A 468 -24.28 7.40 -20.00
CA ASN A 468 -24.52 6.19 -20.78
C ASN A 468 -23.41 5.89 -21.82
N SER A 469 -22.38 6.73 -21.92
CA SER A 469 -21.27 6.48 -22.83
C SER A 469 -20.36 5.37 -22.26
N PRO A 470 -20.04 4.32 -23.05
CA PRO A 470 -19.09 3.28 -22.65
C PRO A 470 -17.64 3.77 -22.64
N PHE A 471 -17.39 5.02 -23.05
CA PHE A 471 -16.06 5.60 -23.05
C PHE A 471 -15.52 5.78 -21.62
N SER A 472 -14.25 5.42 -21.45
CA SER A 472 -13.45 5.77 -20.28
C SER A 472 -12.18 6.46 -20.73
N LEU A 473 -12.00 7.70 -20.29
CA LEU A 473 -10.78 8.47 -20.48
C LEU A 473 -9.59 7.75 -19.84
N TYR A 474 -9.76 7.21 -18.64
CA TYR A 474 -8.71 6.44 -17.97
C TYR A 474 -8.25 5.25 -18.83
N SER A 475 -9.18 4.46 -19.37
CA SER A 475 -8.86 3.35 -20.27
C SER A 475 -8.18 3.82 -21.56
N HIS A 476 -8.66 4.91 -22.16
CA HIS A 476 -8.06 5.53 -23.35
C HIS A 476 -6.60 5.93 -23.09
N ILE A 477 -6.31 6.59 -21.97
CA ILE A 477 -4.96 7.02 -21.59
C ILE A 477 -4.05 5.82 -21.36
N GLN A 478 -4.51 4.81 -20.62
CA GLN A 478 -3.75 3.58 -20.35
C GLN A 478 -3.37 2.87 -21.67
N GLY A 479 -4.29 2.83 -22.64
CA GLY A 479 -4.04 2.24 -23.96
C GLY A 479 -3.13 3.08 -24.85
N LYS A 480 -3.36 4.40 -24.94
CA LYS A 480 -2.64 5.32 -25.86
C LYS A 480 -1.23 5.66 -25.40
N HIS A 481 -1.08 6.07 -24.14
CA HIS A 481 0.18 6.60 -23.61
C HIS A 481 1.05 5.55 -22.94
N TRP A 482 0.44 4.51 -22.37
CA TRP A 482 1.15 3.44 -21.67
C TRP A 482 1.07 2.09 -22.37
N ASN A 483 0.38 1.94 -23.51
CA ASN A 483 0.22 0.65 -24.22
C ASN A 483 -0.24 -0.50 -23.30
N VAL A 484 -1.13 -0.21 -22.35
CA VAL A 484 -1.74 -1.22 -21.47
C VAL A 484 -2.80 -1.99 -22.24
N GLY A 485 -2.84 -3.31 -22.06
CA GLY A 485 -3.83 -4.17 -22.70
C GLY A 485 -3.41 -5.63 -22.66
N PHE A 486 -4.36 -6.50 -23.01
CA PHE A 486 -4.17 -7.95 -23.01
C PHE A 486 -2.96 -8.36 -23.86
N PHE A 487 -1.95 -8.94 -23.22
CA PHE A 487 -0.65 -9.34 -23.77
C PHE A 487 0.13 -8.26 -24.55
N ARG A 488 -0.24 -6.97 -24.46
CA ARG A 488 0.44 -5.90 -25.21
C ARG A 488 1.88 -5.66 -24.78
N TYR A 489 2.24 -6.08 -23.57
CA TYR A 489 3.58 -5.93 -23.01
C TYR A 489 4.53 -7.11 -23.31
N TYR A 490 4.04 -8.18 -23.95
CA TYR A 490 4.82 -9.39 -24.23
C TYR A 490 5.70 -9.22 -25.46
N GLU A 491 6.81 -8.50 -25.27
CA GLU A 491 7.84 -8.33 -26.27
C GLU A 491 9.17 -8.89 -25.77
N TRP A 492 10.00 -9.41 -26.67
CA TRP A 492 11.32 -9.98 -26.33
C TRP A 492 12.21 -9.03 -25.53
N LYS A 493 12.13 -7.72 -25.83
CA LYS A 493 12.89 -6.68 -25.13
C LYS A 493 12.48 -6.49 -23.66
N GLN A 494 11.31 -6.99 -23.25
CA GLN A 494 10.76 -6.84 -21.90
C GLN A 494 11.13 -7.99 -20.96
N ILE A 495 11.85 -9.03 -21.42
CA ILE A 495 12.27 -10.17 -20.58
C ILE A 495 12.93 -9.73 -19.27
N PRO A 496 13.83 -8.74 -19.23
CA PRO A 496 14.41 -8.27 -17.97
C PRO A 496 13.36 -7.78 -16.97
N ASN A 497 12.31 -7.11 -17.44
CA ASN A 497 11.22 -6.62 -16.59
C ASN A 497 10.38 -7.78 -16.04
N PHE A 498 10.12 -8.81 -16.85
CA PHE A 498 9.44 -10.02 -16.37
C PHE A 498 10.27 -10.75 -15.31
N LEU A 499 11.59 -10.86 -15.49
CA LEU A 499 12.48 -11.45 -14.48
C LEU A 499 12.47 -10.63 -13.17
N LEU A 500 12.44 -9.29 -13.29
CA LEU A 500 12.36 -8.39 -12.14
C LEU A 500 10.98 -8.38 -11.46
N ALA A 501 9.91 -8.83 -12.13
CA ALA A 501 8.60 -9.01 -11.50
C ALA A 501 8.33 -10.46 -11.07
N ALA A 502 9.13 -11.42 -11.54
CA ALA A 502 8.89 -12.85 -11.30
C ALA A 502 8.81 -13.21 -9.81
N PRO A 503 9.67 -12.73 -8.90
CA PRO A 503 9.60 -13.13 -7.50
C PRO A 503 8.26 -12.79 -6.84
N ILE A 504 7.72 -11.59 -7.05
CA ILE A 504 6.44 -11.20 -6.43
C ILE A 504 5.26 -11.96 -7.05
N LEU A 505 5.28 -12.17 -8.37
CA LEU A 505 4.23 -12.89 -9.09
C LEU A 505 4.21 -14.38 -8.71
N LEU A 506 5.38 -15.01 -8.60
CA LEU A 506 5.53 -16.40 -8.15
C LEU A 506 5.11 -16.56 -6.69
N LEU A 507 5.52 -15.64 -5.80
CA LEU A 507 5.08 -15.67 -4.39
C LEU A 507 3.56 -15.47 -4.26
N SER A 508 2.98 -14.59 -5.07
CA SER A 508 1.53 -14.36 -5.10
C SER A 508 0.79 -15.60 -5.59
N ALA A 509 1.19 -16.16 -6.74
CA ALA A 509 0.63 -17.39 -7.29
C ALA A 509 0.77 -18.57 -6.32
N ALA A 510 1.93 -18.72 -5.67
CA ALA A 510 2.17 -19.78 -4.70
C ALA A 510 1.37 -19.58 -3.40
N GLY A 511 1.09 -18.33 -2.99
CA GLY A 511 0.19 -18.02 -1.87
C GLY A 511 -1.25 -18.42 -2.20
N VAL A 512 -1.75 -17.98 -3.35
CA VAL A 512 -3.09 -18.33 -3.87
C VAL A 512 -3.25 -19.85 -4.00
N TYR A 513 -2.27 -20.53 -4.61
CA TYR A 513 -2.28 -21.98 -4.75
C TYR A 513 -2.35 -22.69 -3.41
N ARG A 514 -1.57 -22.25 -2.40
CA ARG A 514 -1.61 -22.85 -1.05
C ARG A 514 -2.97 -22.70 -0.39
N TRP A 515 -3.59 -21.53 -0.51
CA TRP A 515 -4.93 -21.30 0.04
C TRP A 515 -5.98 -22.18 -0.66
N ILE A 516 -5.96 -22.21 -2.00
CA ILE A 516 -6.86 -23.06 -2.81
C ILE A 516 -6.67 -24.53 -2.47
N TYR A 517 -5.43 -25.02 -2.45
CA TYR A 517 -5.12 -26.40 -2.15
C TYR A 517 -5.60 -26.80 -0.75
N TRP A 518 -5.33 -25.97 0.26
CA TRP A 518 -5.82 -26.22 1.62
C TRP A 518 -7.36 -26.23 1.66
N SER A 519 -8.03 -25.25 1.06
CA SER A 519 -9.48 -25.15 1.06
C SER A 519 -10.15 -26.33 0.31
N LEU A 520 -9.60 -26.73 -0.83
CA LEU A 520 -10.15 -27.81 -1.65
C LEU A 520 -9.86 -29.19 -1.04
N VAL A 521 -8.61 -29.46 -0.66
CA VAL A 521 -8.17 -30.80 -0.26
C VAL A 521 -8.38 -31.03 1.22
N THR A 522 -8.00 -30.08 2.08
CA THR A 522 -8.03 -30.29 3.53
C THR A 522 -9.40 -29.95 4.11
N ASP A 523 -9.91 -28.77 3.80
CA ASP A 523 -11.15 -28.25 4.38
C ASP A 523 -12.39 -28.93 3.76
N TYR A 524 -12.54 -28.87 2.43
CA TYR A 524 -13.68 -29.50 1.74
C TYR A 524 -13.50 -31.01 1.51
N GLY A 525 -12.35 -31.42 0.97
CA GLY A 525 -12.05 -32.80 0.57
C GLY A 525 -11.61 -33.74 1.71
N ARG A 526 -11.52 -33.23 2.96
CA ARG A 526 -11.12 -33.99 4.16
C ARG A 526 -9.84 -34.81 3.99
N GLY A 527 -8.84 -34.22 3.35
CA GLY A 527 -7.53 -34.81 3.10
C GLY A 527 -7.35 -35.47 1.73
N LYS A 528 -8.39 -35.51 0.88
CA LYS A 528 -8.31 -36.05 -0.49
C LYS A 528 -8.90 -35.07 -1.50
N ILE A 529 -8.38 -35.08 -2.72
CA ILE A 529 -8.98 -34.31 -3.81
C ILE A 529 -10.36 -34.92 -4.13
N PRO A 530 -11.44 -34.13 -4.19
CA PRO A 530 -12.77 -34.64 -4.56
C PRO A 530 -12.73 -35.34 -5.92
N SER A 531 -13.33 -36.52 -6.02
CA SER A 531 -13.28 -37.35 -7.24
C SER A 531 -14.18 -36.84 -8.37
N SER A 532 -15.21 -36.04 -8.05
CA SER A 532 -16.19 -35.56 -9.03
C SER A 532 -15.94 -34.12 -9.46
N TYR A 533 -15.93 -33.86 -10.77
CA TYR A 533 -15.79 -32.51 -11.31
C TYR A 533 -16.90 -31.56 -10.82
N LYS A 534 -18.12 -32.05 -10.58
CA LYS A 534 -19.23 -31.25 -10.01
C LYS A 534 -18.92 -30.79 -8.58
N MET A 535 -18.23 -31.64 -7.79
CA MET A 535 -17.77 -31.26 -6.46
C MET A 535 -16.68 -30.19 -6.53
N ILE A 536 -15.79 -30.24 -7.52
CA ILE A 536 -14.73 -29.24 -7.68
C ILE A 536 -15.28 -27.91 -8.20
N LEU A 537 -16.12 -27.92 -9.24
CA LEU A 537 -16.60 -26.69 -9.90
C LEU A 537 -17.74 -25.98 -9.18
N PHE A 538 -18.58 -26.72 -8.44
CA PHE A 538 -19.75 -26.14 -7.77
C PHE A 538 -19.74 -26.40 -6.26
N GLY A 539 -19.44 -27.63 -5.83
CA GLY A 539 -19.45 -28.01 -4.42
C GLY A 539 -18.45 -27.23 -3.56
N TRP A 540 -17.18 -27.23 -3.97
CA TRP A 540 -16.10 -26.55 -3.26
C TRP A 540 -16.27 -25.02 -3.23
N PRO A 541 -16.57 -24.32 -4.34
CA PRO A 541 -16.78 -22.87 -4.29
C PRO A 541 -17.92 -22.46 -3.36
N LEU A 542 -19.04 -23.19 -3.36
CA LEU A 542 -20.16 -22.95 -2.44
C LEU A 542 -19.75 -23.19 -0.97
N HIS A 543 -18.99 -24.26 -0.72
CA HIS A 543 -18.43 -24.53 0.61
C HIS A 543 -17.48 -23.42 1.08
N ALA A 544 -16.48 -23.08 0.26
CA ALA A 544 -15.48 -22.06 0.58
C ALA A 544 -16.11 -20.68 0.81
N LEU A 545 -17.10 -20.30 -0.02
CA LEU A 545 -17.89 -19.09 0.20
C LEU A 545 -18.61 -19.14 1.55
N SER A 546 -19.32 -20.23 1.85
CA SER A 546 -20.05 -20.35 3.10
C SER A 546 -19.13 -20.34 4.33
N GLU A 547 -18.00 -21.04 4.28
CA GLU A 547 -17.01 -21.07 5.36
C GLU A 547 -16.29 -19.73 5.54
N SER A 548 -16.12 -18.92 4.49
CA SER A 548 -15.47 -17.62 4.60
C SER A 548 -16.20 -16.62 5.52
N VAL A 549 -17.51 -16.80 5.69
CA VAL A 549 -18.37 -15.96 6.53
C VAL A 549 -18.94 -16.69 7.75
N SER A 550 -18.67 -17.99 7.86
CA SER A 550 -19.12 -18.82 8.98
C SER A 550 -18.48 -18.34 10.28
N CYS A 551 -19.30 -18.04 11.28
CA CYS A 551 -18.84 -17.67 12.61
C CYS A 551 -18.23 -18.85 13.39
N ASN A 552 -18.49 -20.09 12.95
CA ASN A 552 -18.02 -21.34 13.55
C ASN A 552 -16.86 -21.95 12.75
N GLY A 553 -16.17 -21.17 11.92
CA GLY A 553 -15.12 -21.64 11.00
C GLY A 553 -13.90 -22.23 11.71
N GLY A 554 -14.01 -23.50 12.05
CA GLY A 554 -12.98 -24.35 12.64
C GLY A 554 -13.62 -25.64 13.14
N VAL A 555 -13.91 -26.55 12.20
CA VAL A 555 -14.56 -27.87 12.35
C VAL A 555 -16.08 -27.82 12.23
N THR A 556 -16.56 -28.38 11.12
CA THR A 556 -17.95 -28.76 10.90
C THR A 556 -18.52 -29.47 12.12
N ASP A 557 -19.67 -28.99 12.60
CA ASP A 557 -20.60 -29.77 13.41
C ASP A 557 -20.78 -31.14 12.75
N SER A 558 -20.07 -32.13 13.28
CA SER A 558 -20.43 -33.52 13.09
C SER A 558 -21.67 -33.70 13.94
N LYS A 559 -22.86 -33.61 13.32
CA LYS A 559 -24.06 -34.21 13.92
C LYS A 559 -23.71 -35.67 14.18
N ILE A 560 -23.40 -35.98 15.44
CA ILE A 560 -23.38 -37.34 15.95
C ILE A 560 -24.84 -37.80 15.88
N ILE A 561 -25.18 -38.57 14.84
CA ILE A 561 -26.31 -39.48 14.94
C ILE A 561 -25.85 -40.53 15.94
N VAL A 562 -26.25 -40.35 17.19
CA VAL A 562 -26.19 -41.42 18.20
C VAL A 562 -27.27 -42.40 17.78
N ASP A 563 -26.91 -43.40 16.98
CA ASP A 563 -27.74 -44.59 16.89
C ASP A 563 -27.64 -45.30 18.24
N SER A 564 -28.72 -45.21 18.99
CA SER A 564 -28.97 -45.94 20.22
C SER A 564 -29.10 -47.42 19.91
N SER A 565 -28.01 -48.18 20.03
CA SER A 565 -28.07 -49.61 20.38
C SER A 565 -26.67 -50.20 20.51
N THR A 566 -26.13 -50.12 21.72
CA THR A 566 -25.11 -50.97 22.40
C THR A 566 -24.07 -50.13 23.14
N PRO A 567 -23.80 -50.40 24.43
CA PRO A 567 -22.76 -49.71 25.18
C PRO A 567 -21.39 -50.32 24.85
N PRO A 568 -20.40 -49.57 24.33
CA PRO A 568 -19.05 -50.08 24.17
C PRO A 568 -18.24 -49.86 25.46
N SER A 569 -17.46 -50.88 25.80
CA SER A 569 -16.53 -50.97 26.92
C SER A 569 -15.48 -49.84 26.94
N MET A 570 -15.26 -49.28 28.13
CA MET A 570 -14.14 -48.40 28.48
C MET A 570 -12.80 -49.13 28.26
N SER A 571 -12.10 -48.85 27.16
CA SER A 571 -10.62 -48.98 27.11
C SER A 571 -9.91 -48.48 25.84
N ASN A 572 -10.59 -47.97 24.80
CA ASN A 572 -9.88 -47.55 23.55
C ASN A 572 -10.35 -46.22 22.92
N ILE A 573 -10.64 -45.19 23.74
CA ILE A 573 -11.17 -43.90 23.25
C ILE A 573 -10.10 -42.77 23.14
N ASN A 574 -8.82 -43.02 23.42
CA ASN A 574 -7.84 -41.93 23.52
C ASN A 574 -6.95 -41.66 22.28
N SER A 575 -7.10 -42.34 21.15
CA SER A 575 -6.15 -42.19 20.03
C SER A 575 -6.74 -41.77 18.68
N THR A 576 -8.05 -41.74 18.51
CA THR A 576 -8.67 -41.48 17.18
C THR A 576 -9.57 -40.25 17.10
N ASN A 577 -9.88 -39.58 18.23
CA ASN A 577 -10.68 -38.35 18.24
C ASN A 577 -9.87 -37.07 18.57
N GLU A 578 -8.57 -37.16 18.83
CA GLU A 578 -7.68 -35.99 19.03
C GLU A 578 -7.14 -35.36 17.73
N ILE A 579 -7.54 -35.85 16.55
CA ILE A 579 -7.12 -35.28 15.26
C ILE A 579 -8.06 -34.12 14.87
N VAL A 580 -8.25 -33.15 15.77
CA VAL A 580 -8.56 -31.78 15.36
C VAL A 580 -7.24 -31.03 15.44
N LEU A 581 -6.51 -31.05 14.33
CA LEU A 581 -5.20 -30.40 14.15
C LEU A 581 -5.22 -28.99 14.74
N SER A 582 -4.51 -28.75 15.84
CA SER A 582 -4.19 -27.40 16.30
C SER A 582 -3.29 -26.75 15.23
N LEU A 583 -3.90 -25.94 14.36
CA LEU A 583 -3.17 -25.17 13.37
C LEU A 583 -2.22 -24.22 14.10
N SER A 584 -0.92 -24.34 13.81
CA SER A 584 0.08 -23.37 14.27
C SER A 584 -0.34 -21.95 13.88
N SER A 585 -0.08 -20.94 14.72
CA SER A 585 -0.39 -19.53 14.42
C SER A 585 0.14 -19.07 13.06
N ARG A 586 1.30 -19.59 12.63
CA ARG A 586 1.83 -19.34 11.29
C ARG A 586 0.90 -19.85 10.19
N ASP A 587 0.39 -21.06 10.34
CA ASP A 587 -0.45 -21.70 9.33
C ASP A 587 -1.77 -20.96 9.14
N LEU A 588 -2.29 -20.29 10.17
CA LEU A 588 -3.48 -19.43 10.09
C LEU A 588 -3.32 -18.23 9.13
N LEU A 589 -2.10 -17.86 8.75
CA LEU A 589 -1.83 -16.80 7.75
C LEU A 589 -2.26 -17.21 6.33
N VAL A 590 -2.37 -18.50 6.05
CA VAL A 590 -2.69 -19.03 4.71
C VAL A 590 -3.76 -20.13 4.73
N LYS A 591 -4.04 -20.74 5.89
CA LYS A 591 -5.01 -21.84 6.08
C LYS A 591 -6.19 -21.36 6.93
N ASN A 592 -7.01 -20.49 6.35
CA ASN A 592 -8.20 -19.97 7.01
C ASN A 592 -9.26 -19.58 5.97
N GLY A 593 -10.50 -20.01 6.18
CA GLY A 593 -11.62 -19.76 5.26
C GLY A 593 -11.93 -18.27 5.10
N ARG A 594 -11.73 -17.47 6.16
CA ARG A 594 -11.91 -16.00 6.15
C ARG A 594 -10.97 -15.28 5.19
N LEU A 595 -9.90 -15.93 4.76
CA LEU A 595 -8.90 -15.33 3.86
C LEU A 595 -9.35 -15.38 2.38
N LEU A 596 -10.47 -16.04 2.05
CA LEU A 596 -10.95 -16.20 0.67
C LEU A 596 -10.92 -14.88 -0.11
N GLY A 597 -11.57 -13.83 0.40
CA GLY A 597 -11.63 -12.55 -0.32
C GLY A 597 -10.27 -11.88 -0.52
N HIS A 598 -9.34 -12.05 0.42
CA HIS A 598 -7.99 -11.47 0.33
C HIS A 598 -7.13 -12.19 -0.72
N PHE A 599 -7.20 -13.53 -0.76
CA PHE A 599 -6.51 -14.34 -1.77
C PHE A 599 -7.18 -14.26 -3.15
N ALA A 600 -8.49 -14.05 -3.22
CA ALA A 600 -9.19 -13.79 -4.48
C ALA A 600 -8.71 -12.50 -5.14
N ILE A 601 -8.61 -11.39 -4.37
CA ILE A 601 -8.01 -10.14 -4.87
C ILE A 601 -6.55 -10.37 -5.29
N LEU A 602 -5.77 -11.11 -4.50
CA LEU A 602 -4.37 -11.42 -4.84
C LEU A 602 -4.27 -12.18 -6.18
N ALA A 603 -5.17 -13.15 -6.42
CA ALA A 603 -5.24 -13.89 -7.67
C ALA A 603 -5.56 -12.97 -8.86
N ILE A 604 -6.56 -12.09 -8.70
CA ILE A 604 -6.94 -11.11 -9.72
C ILE A 604 -5.77 -10.17 -10.04
N LEU A 605 -5.09 -9.63 -9.01
CA LEU A 605 -3.93 -8.75 -9.20
C LEU A 605 -2.76 -9.47 -9.87
N THR A 606 -2.53 -10.74 -9.54
CA THR A 606 -1.49 -11.56 -10.18
C THR A 606 -1.81 -11.76 -11.66
N LEU A 607 -3.07 -12.03 -12.00
CA LEU A 607 -3.52 -12.17 -13.39
C LEU A 607 -3.42 -10.84 -14.15
N ILE A 608 -3.84 -9.73 -13.54
CA ILE A 608 -3.72 -8.39 -14.12
C ILE A 608 -2.24 -8.06 -14.38
N GLY A 609 -1.36 -8.26 -13.40
CA GLY A 609 0.08 -8.00 -13.52
C GLY A 609 0.78 -8.89 -14.55
N LEU A 610 0.28 -10.11 -14.74
CA LEU A 610 0.81 -11.04 -15.75
C LEU A 610 0.30 -10.74 -17.16
N VAL A 611 -0.98 -10.39 -17.34
CA VAL A 611 -1.63 -10.47 -18.65
C VAL A 611 -2.06 -9.12 -19.21
N ILE A 612 -2.33 -8.12 -18.36
CA ILE A 612 -2.97 -6.86 -18.78
C ILE A 612 -2.06 -5.65 -18.53
N ALA A 613 -1.57 -5.52 -17.30
CA ALA A 613 -0.74 -4.42 -16.86
C ALA A 613 0.72 -4.64 -17.27
N HIS A 614 1.49 -3.56 -17.25
CA HIS A 614 2.94 -3.64 -17.38
C HIS A 614 3.51 -4.38 -16.18
N VAL A 615 4.35 -5.38 -16.43
CA VAL A 615 4.80 -6.29 -15.37
C VAL A 615 5.62 -5.54 -14.29
N GLN A 616 6.29 -4.45 -14.68
CA GLN A 616 7.08 -3.57 -13.80
C GLN A 616 6.25 -3.12 -12.59
N ILE A 617 5.03 -2.64 -12.81
CA ILE A 617 4.19 -2.09 -11.75
C ILE A 617 3.59 -3.15 -10.82
N SER A 618 3.80 -4.45 -11.07
CA SER A 618 3.18 -5.54 -10.31
C SER A 618 3.58 -5.53 -8.85
N THR A 619 4.85 -5.28 -8.54
CA THR A 619 5.36 -5.31 -7.16
C THR A 619 4.68 -4.25 -6.30
N ARG A 620 4.68 -2.98 -6.75
CA ARG A 620 4.03 -1.88 -6.05
C ARG A 620 2.50 -2.03 -5.99
N MET A 621 1.89 -2.53 -7.06
CA MET A 621 0.45 -2.79 -7.13
C MET A 621 0.03 -3.85 -6.11
N ILE A 622 0.63 -5.03 -6.14
CA ILE A 622 0.24 -6.17 -5.29
C ILE A 622 0.46 -5.85 -3.80
N CYS A 623 1.62 -5.28 -3.44
CA CYS A 623 1.95 -4.95 -2.05
C CYS A 623 1.08 -3.84 -1.45
N SER A 624 0.51 -2.95 -2.28
CA SER A 624 -0.34 -1.86 -1.80
C SER A 624 -1.83 -2.23 -1.72
N THR A 625 -2.29 -3.18 -2.54
CA THR A 625 -3.71 -3.59 -2.59
C THR A 625 -4.04 -4.80 -1.72
N SER A 626 -3.17 -5.80 -1.59
CA SER A 626 -3.54 -7.07 -0.94
C SER A 626 -2.72 -7.37 0.33
N PRO A 627 -3.35 -7.45 1.52
CA PRO A 627 -2.70 -7.98 2.73
C PRO A 627 -2.16 -9.41 2.56
N ALA A 628 -2.77 -10.21 1.68
CA ALA A 628 -2.47 -11.63 1.52
C ALA A 628 -1.05 -11.90 1.03
N ILE A 629 -0.44 -10.98 0.25
CA ILE A 629 0.95 -11.14 -0.14
C ILE A 629 1.89 -11.00 1.06
N ILE A 630 1.60 -10.08 1.99
CA ILE A 630 2.40 -9.89 3.20
C ILE A 630 2.28 -11.11 4.12
N TRP A 631 1.06 -11.66 4.26
CA TRP A 631 0.85 -12.92 4.97
C TRP A 631 1.59 -14.09 4.32
N SER A 632 1.60 -14.17 2.98
CA SER A 632 2.30 -15.22 2.24
C SER A 632 3.82 -15.12 2.39
N ILE A 633 4.39 -13.92 2.33
CA ILE A 633 5.81 -13.67 2.60
C ILE A 633 6.14 -14.06 4.05
N SER A 634 5.35 -13.57 5.01
CA SER A 634 5.55 -13.86 6.44
C SER A 634 5.47 -15.36 6.75
N PHE A 635 4.52 -16.07 6.14
CA PHE A 635 4.40 -17.53 6.22
C PHE A 635 5.68 -18.24 5.74
N CYS A 636 6.25 -17.79 4.61
CA CYS A 636 7.48 -18.37 4.07
C CYS A 636 8.69 -18.07 4.96
N LEU A 637 8.81 -16.85 5.48
CA LEU A 637 9.90 -16.43 6.36
C LEU A 637 9.89 -17.19 7.71
N LEU A 638 8.69 -17.46 8.24
CA LEU A 638 8.47 -18.23 9.48
C LEU A 638 8.56 -19.75 9.29
N LYS A 639 8.92 -20.25 8.09
CA LYS A 639 9.01 -21.70 7.84
C LYS A 639 10.21 -22.29 8.59
N PRO A 640 10.04 -23.36 9.39
CA PRO A 640 11.13 -24.00 10.10
C PRO A 640 11.97 -24.80 9.09
N SER A 641 13.26 -24.95 9.33
CA SER A 641 14.05 -25.93 8.58
C SER A 641 13.92 -27.33 9.15
N GLU A 642 14.07 -28.31 8.26
CA GLU A 642 14.14 -29.74 8.56
C GLU A 642 15.40 -30.10 9.36
N LYS A 643 16.48 -29.33 9.21
CA LYS A 643 17.67 -29.46 10.06
C LYS A 643 17.59 -28.49 11.23
N GLU A 644 17.75 -29.01 12.44
CA GLU A 644 17.81 -28.23 13.68
C GLU A 644 18.90 -27.14 13.55
N GLY A 645 18.54 -25.88 13.79
CA GLY A 645 19.45 -24.73 13.64
C GLY A 645 19.57 -24.08 12.25
N SER A 646 19.16 -24.72 11.14
CA SER A 646 19.30 -24.14 9.78
C SER A 646 18.07 -23.32 9.35
N ILE A 647 18.17 -22.33 8.45
CA ILE A 647 16.99 -21.70 7.82
C ILE A 647 16.51 -22.59 6.64
N SER A 648 15.20 -22.63 6.36
CA SER A 648 14.70 -23.38 5.20
C SER A 648 15.16 -22.73 3.89
N ARG A 649 15.49 -23.51 2.85
CA ARG A 649 15.93 -22.96 1.55
C ARG A 649 14.95 -21.93 0.98
N LEU A 650 13.64 -22.18 1.12
CA LEU A 650 12.61 -21.23 0.70
C LEU A 650 12.69 -19.91 1.49
N SER A 651 12.83 -19.97 2.82
CA SER A 651 12.96 -18.76 3.64
C SER A 651 14.24 -17.99 3.29
N GLN A 652 15.37 -18.68 3.01
CA GLN A 652 16.60 -18.04 2.53
C GLN A 652 16.41 -17.31 1.20
N LEU A 653 15.73 -17.93 0.23
CA LEU A 653 15.45 -17.31 -1.07
C LEU A 653 14.53 -16.08 -0.94
N VAL A 654 13.52 -16.15 -0.07
CA VAL A 654 12.64 -15.01 0.18
C VAL A 654 13.37 -13.88 0.89
N TRP A 655 14.22 -14.18 1.88
CA TRP A 655 15.09 -13.19 2.52
C TRP A 655 16.03 -12.52 1.51
N LEU A 656 16.69 -13.32 0.66
CA LEU A 656 17.56 -12.81 -0.39
C LEU A 656 16.80 -11.87 -1.33
N TYR A 657 15.63 -12.29 -1.81
CA TYR A 657 14.77 -11.48 -2.68
C TYR A 657 14.43 -10.13 -2.03
N VAL A 658 13.93 -10.14 -0.79
CA VAL A 658 13.48 -8.92 -0.13
C VAL A 658 14.66 -7.97 0.15
N ILE A 659 15.76 -8.48 0.70
CA ILE A 659 16.95 -7.66 0.99
C ILE A 659 17.52 -7.08 -0.30
N LEU A 660 17.62 -7.90 -1.36
CA LEU A 660 18.11 -7.45 -2.66
C LEU A 660 17.25 -6.31 -3.21
N TYR A 661 15.92 -6.42 -3.14
CA TYR A 661 15.02 -5.37 -3.66
C TYR A 661 15.09 -4.08 -2.85
N MET A 662 15.28 -4.19 -1.53
CA MET A 662 15.51 -3.03 -0.69
C MET A 662 16.81 -2.31 -1.07
N LEU A 663 17.91 -3.05 -1.24
CA LEU A 663 19.22 -2.48 -1.60
C LEU A 663 19.20 -1.90 -3.02
N LEU A 664 18.67 -2.64 -3.99
CA LEU A 664 18.54 -2.18 -5.37
C LEU A 664 17.59 -0.98 -5.48
N GLY A 665 16.52 -0.92 -4.69
CA GLY A 665 15.62 0.23 -4.66
C GLY A 665 16.31 1.52 -4.21
N VAL A 666 17.23 1.45 -3.24
CA VAL A 666 18.03 2.61 -2.80
C VAL A 666 18.97 3.12 -3.89
N ILE A 667 19.43 2.23 -4.77
CA ILE A 667 20.42 2.56 -5.82
C ILE A 667 19.72 2.93 -7.13
N LEU A 668 18.81 2.09 -7.63
CA LEU A 668 18.29 2.22 -8.99
C LEU A 668 17.23 3.32 -9.08
N HIS A 669 16.27 3.35 -8.16
CA HIS A 669 15.12 4.27 -8.23
C HIS A 669 15.56 5.74 -8.16
N VAL A 670 16.42 6.08 -7.20
CA VAL A 670 16.79 7.49 -6.92
C VAL A 670 17.72 8.09 -7.98
N ASN A 671 18.43 7.24 -8.73
CA ASN A 671 19.42 7.64 -9.73
C ASN A 671 18.87 7.54 -11.17
N PHE A 672 17.54 7.52 -11.35
CA PHE A 672 16.87 7.40 -12.65
C PHE A 672 17.26 6.14 -13.46
N LEU A 673 17.70 5.07 -12.79
CA LEU A 673 17.91 3.78 -13.44
C LEU A 673 16.59 2.99 -13.53
N PRO A 674 16.39 2.17 -14.57
CA PRO A 674 15.19 1.36 -14.71
C PRO A 674 14.92 0.52 -13.45
N TRP A 675 13.75 0.71 -12.86
CA TRP A 675 13.31 0.03 -11.63
C TRP A 675 11.82 -0.28 -11.69
N THR A 676 11.38 -1.34 -10.99
CA THR A 676 10.02 -1.93 -11.05
C THR A 676 8.90 -0.94 -10.83
#